data_AF-A0A3P9H230-F1
#
_entry.id   AF-A0A3P9H230-F1
#
_cell.length_a   1.000
_cell.length_b   1.000
_cell.length_c   1.000
_cell.angle_alpha   90.00
_cell.angle_beta   90.00
_cell.angle_gamma   90.00
#
_symmetry.space_group_name_H-M   'P 1'
#
loop_
_entity.id
_entity.type
_entity.pdbx_description
1 polymer ?
#
loop_
_entity_poly.entity_id
_entity_poly.type
_entity_poly.pdbx_seq_one_letter_code
_entity_poly.pdbx_strand_id
1 'polypeptide(L)'
;MIEPAEDVQDSAICIFSHSRTSGGESPLQQPQKNLRDLQEQLEHLEARCLLLNEEMKKKQQALLKGKEERDTLRAEQRSVQVVFESKLKRRNQLLASRSNKLKRFGDHIPDLLSSVAAANAAGRFLKKPIGPIGSCISLKDPSLAVAVECCLRSFMKAFCCDNYKDEAVLQELMTRFYPKGNRPQIIVSPFTDRLYNVYGRKVCHPEFRSVLDVVTASSPVILNCLIDMRGIESILIIKDKDKARRVMQQEAPPRNCREAFTAEGDQVFLNRYYTSDCSVPKYLSRDIEAEISLLEAELENQKAHLCRFQLQLSSVTKDIESMESSMNSTITTLKKTALSVNRVKVAMTELETDEEADDIRLLEEAVQESQQRIAAERRAVQEAKAKLEQLQMVAEGAASEFSSVRDTADQLLEDMEPLKEEQLRLEAECAKFERLHAVLENKLKAHEDNVHAMKTEVCDREEELQEYVQKATAISPERQSGTCSAKSIDSEITCLKKKIKVYESSHGDPEQLVREYAEALALFRDKSSQVRDLRRFIDRLTAIMSDRQNRYKIMRRSLSVRCKLYFNNFLIKMKCCGTMSFDHNNETLSISVRTPGRDRDGVSDLRLLSGGERSFSTVCFMLSLWEITESPFRCLDEFDVYMDMHNRRICLDLLLELSERQHLRQFIFITPLNTSNLPRSPLIRIHHLWDPERDKTGAEDEQLRLQTPRR
;
A
#
# COMPACT_ATOMS: atom_id res chain seq x y z
N MET A 1 51.64 -25.32 19.67
CA MET A 1 52.17 -25.99 20.88
C MET A 1 51.38 -27.27 21.06
N ILE A 2 52.06 -28.38 21.38
CA ILE A 2 51.59 -29.45 22.27
C ILE A 2 50.29 -30.18 21.83
N GLU A 3 50.51 -31.32 21.18
CA GLU A 3 49.72 -32.57 21.24
C GLU A 3 49.67 -33.13 22.71
N PRO A 4 48.79 -34.09 23.11
CA PRO A 4 48.56 -35.35 22.38
C PRO A 4 47.18 -36.08 22.50
N ALA A 5 47.10 -37.18 21.74
CA ALA A 5 46.47 -38.52 21.96
C ALA A 5 45.29 -38.78 22.93
N GLU A 6 44.33 -39.61 22.48
CA GLU A 6 44.05 -41.02 22.87
C GLU A 6 42.85 -41.53 21.99
N ASP A 7 42.82 -42.69 21.32
CA ASP A 7 42.83 -44.13 21.74
C ASP A 7 41.52 -44.61 22.42
N VAL A 8 40.93 -45.81 22.20
CA VAL A 8 41.21 -46.95 21.29
C VAL A 8 39.97 -47.90 21.15
N GLN A 9 40.03 -48.97 20.32
CA GLN A 9 39.09 -50.14 20.23
C GLN A 9 37.65 -49.87 19.67
N ASP A 10 36.89 -50.85 19.15
CA ASP A 10 37.03 -52.32 19.16
C ASP A 10 36.55 -53.03 17.85
N SER A 11 36.86 -54.34 17.81
CA SER A 11 36.49 -55.50 16.98
C SER A 11 34.96 -55.78 16.79
N ALA A 12 34.41 -56.84 16.15
CA ALA A 12 34.87 -58.17 15.71
C ALA A 12 33.89 -58.78 14.63
N ILE A 13 34.29 -59.55 13.59
CA ILE A 13 34.44 -61.04 13.45
C ILE A 13 33.29 -61.83 12.73
N CYS A 14 33.68 -62.79 11.86
CA CYS A 14 32.92 -63.95 11.29
C CYS A 14 31.78 -63.73 10.24
N ILE A 15 31.36 -64.72 9.42
CA ILE A 15 31.66 -66.17 9.38
C ILE A 15 31.77 -66.77 7.93
N PHE A 16 32.34 -67.97 7.80
CA PHE A 16 32.54 -68.75 6.55
C PHE A 16 31.29 -69.45 6.01
N SER A 17 31.25 -69.71 4.68
CA SER A 17 31.10 -71.08 4.14
C SER A 17 31.40 -71.15 2.63
N HIS A 18 32.13 -72.18 2.20
CA HIS A 18 32.35 -72.53 0.78
C HIS A 18 31.61 -73.84 0.43
N SER A 19 31.07 -73.94 -0.80
CA SER A 19 30.79 -75.23 -1.44
C SER A 19 30.93 -75.11 -2.96
N ARG A 20 31.81 -75.91 -3.55
CA ARG A 20 32.05 -75.95 -5.01
C ARG A 20 30.95 -76.71 -5.75
N THR A 21 30.61 -76.27 -6.96
CA THR A 21 30.30 -77.15 -8.09
C THR A 21 30.80 -76.54 -9.40
N SER A 22 31.13 -77.40 -10.36
CA SER A 22 31.71 -77.04 -11.67
C SER A 22 30.64 -76.77 -12.74
N GLY A 23 30.88 -75.79 -13.60
CA GLY A 23 30.16 -75.56 -14.85
C GLY A 23 30.75 -74.33 -15.55
N GLY A 24 31.10 -74.44 -16.83
CA GLY A 24 31.71 -73.34 -17.60
C GLY A 24 30.83 -72.95 -18.79
N GLU A 25 30.77 -71.66 -19.13
CA GLU A 25 29.95 -71.17 -20.24
C GLU A 25 30.46 -69.85 -20.85
N SER A 26 30.72 -69.87 -22.17
CA SER A 26 30.77 -68.76 -23.16
C SER A 26 31.47 -67.40 -22.83
N PRO A 27 32.49 -66.98 -23.62
CA PRO A 27 33.07 -65.63 -23.55
C PRO A 27 32.24 -64.59 -24.34
N LEU A 28 31.01 -64.29 -23.89
CA LEU A 28 30.11 -63.32 -24.58
C LEU A 28 29.48 -62.26 -23.66
N GLN A 29 29.73 -62.31 -22.34
CA GLN A 29 28.99 -61.49 -21.36
C GLN A 29 29.68 -60.17 -20.94
N GLN A 30 30.97 -59.97 -21.25
CA GLN A 30 31.71 -58.77 -20.80
C GLN A 30 31.37 -57.50 -21.62
N PRO A 31 31.42 -57.48 -22.97
CA PRO A 31 31.09 -56.28 -23.75
C PRO A 31 29.66 -55.79 -23.50
N GLN A 32 28.73 -56.73 -23.28
CA GLN A 32 27.32 -56.44 -23.01
C GLN A 32 27.06 -55.78 -21.65
N LYS A 33 27.98 -55.88 -20.68
CA LYS A 33 27.89 -55.14 -19.40
C LYS A 33 28.35 -53.72 -19.60
N ASN A 34 29.57 -53.52 -20.12
CA ASN A 34 30.13 -52.18 -20.37
C ASN A 34 29.22 -51.30 -21.26
N LEU A 35 28.56 -51.90 -22.27
CA LEU A 35 27.56 -51.18 -23.09
C LEU A 35 26.30 -50.78 -22.33
N ARG A 36 25.82 -51.59 -21.38
CA ARG A 36 24.69 -51.23 -20.49
C ARG A 36 25.10 -50.15 -19.51
N ASP A 37 26.28 -50.27 -18.90
CA ASP A 37 26.81 -49.27 -17.97
C ASP A 37 26.97 -47.89 -18.63
N LEU A 38 27.35 -47.85 -19.92
CA LEU A 38 27.38 -46.63 -20.72
C LEU A 38 25.97 -46.14 -21.12
N GLN A 39 25.01 -47.02 -21.37
CA GLN A 39 23.60 -46.65 -21.61
C GLN A 39 22.94 -46.06 -20.35
N GLU A 40 23.12 -46.67 -19.18
CA GLU A 40 22.60 -46.13 -17.91
C GLU A 40 23.23 -44.77 -17.55
N GLN A 41 24.54 -44.61 -17.78
CA GLN A 41 25.21 -43.31 -17.66
C GLN A 41 24.64 -42.27 -18.64
N LEU A 42 24.30 -42.68 -19.86
CA LEU A 42 23.74 -41.80 -20.87
C LEU A 42 22.33 -41.33 -20.49
N GLU A 43 21.44 -42.26 -20.12
CA GLU A 43 20.08 -41.94 -19.67
C GLU A 43 20.08 -41.03 -18.44
N HIS A 44 20.95 -41.29 -17.46
CA HIS A 44 21.13 -40.44 -16.29
C HIS A 44 21.60 -39.01 -16.65
N LEU A 45 22.53 -38.87 -17.62
CA LEU A 45 22.99 -37.56 -18.09
C LEU A 45 21.93 -36.80 -18.92
N GLU A 46 21.10 -37.50 -19.69
CA GLU A 46 19.99 -36.89 -20.43
C GLU A 46 18.84 -36.48 -19.50
N ALA A 47 18.47 -37.31 -18.52
CA ALA A 47 17.54 -36.95 -17.45
C ALA A 47 18.03 -35.72 -16.66
N ARG A 48 19.32 -35.65 -16.34
CA ARG A 48 19.95 -34.48 -15.71
C ARG A 48 19.88 -33.22 -16.59
N CYS A 49 20.01 -33.36 -17.91
CA CYS A 49 19.81 -32.23 -18.84
C CYS A 49 18.36 -31.73 -18.84
N LEU A 50 17.37 -32.63 -18.78
CA LEU A 50 15.95 -32.27 -18.71
C LEU A 50 15.63 -31.49 -17.42
N LEU A 51 16.09 -31.99 -16.26
CA LEU A 51 15.89 -31.34 -14.96
C LEU A 51 16.51 -29.92 -14.92
N LEU A 52 17.74 -29.76 -15.40
CA LEU A 52 18.40 -28.45 -15.49
C LEU A 52 17.66 -27.48 -16.43
N ASN A 53 17.05 -27.98 -17.50
CA ASN A 53 16.27 -27.18 -18.45
C ASN A 53 14.91 -26.75 -17.87
N GLU A 54 14.29 -27.56 -17.00
CA GLU A 54 13.15 -27.12 -16.19
C GLU A 54 13.53 -26.07 -15.14
N GLU A 55 14.63 -26.27 -14.42
CA GLU A 55 15.13 -25.31 -13.43
C GLU A 55 15.41 -23.95 -14.09
N MET A 56 16.04 -23.97 -15.27
CA MET A 56 16.27 -22.79 -16.10
C MET A 56 14.96 -22.04 -16.43
N LYS A 57 13.91 -22.75 -16.87
CA LYS A 57 12.59 -22.14 -17.14
C LYS A 57 11.96 -21.52 -15.89
N LYS A 58 12.04 -22.22 -14.74
CA LYS A 58 11.52 -21.74 -13.45
C LYS A 58 12.22 -20.45 -13.00
N LYS A 59 13.56 -20.37 -13.12
CA LYS A 59 14.35 -19.15 -12.87
C LYS A 59 14.01 -18.02 -13.85
N GLN A 60 13.84 -18.32 -15.14
CA GLN A 60 13.40 -17.35 -16.15
C GLN A 60 12.06 -16.69 -15.79
N GLN A 61 11.08 -17.46 -15.32
CA GLN A 61 9.78 -16.94 -14.91
C GLN A 61 9.87 -16.09 -13.62
N ALA A 62 10.73 -16.46 -12.68
CA ALA A 62 10.99 -15.66 -11.48
C ALA A 62 11.65 -14.31 -11.82
N LEU A 63 12.62 -14.30 -12.74
CA LEU A 63 13.31 -13.09 -13.20
C LEU A 63 12.38 -12.09 -13.90
N LEU A 64 11.37 -12.55 -14.64
CA LEU A 64 10.37 -11.67 -15.23
C LEU A 64 9.52 -10.98 -14.15
N LYS A 65 8.98 -11.75 -13.20
CA LYS A 65 8.18 -11.23 -12.08
C LYS A 65 8.94 -10.20 -11.24
N GLY A 66 10.20 -10.49 -10.89
CA GLY A 66 11.04 -9.54 -10.13
C GLY A 66 11.28 -8.23 -10.88
N LYS A 67 11.44 -8.29 -12.21
CA LYS A 67 11.61 -7.08 -13.04
C LYS A 67 10.32 -6.27 -13.15
N GLU A 68 9.17 -6.93 -13.25
CA GLU A 68 7.84 -6.29 -13.18
C GLU A 68 7.65 -5.57 -11.82
N GLU A 69 7.91 -6.25 -10.70
CA GLU A 69 7.82 -5.68 -9.35
C GLU A 69 8.78 -4.50 -9.14
N ARG A 70 10.03 -4.61 -9.60
CA ARG A 70 11.00 -3.50 -9.54
C ARG A 70 10.50 -2.28 -10.30
N ASP A 71 9.88 -2.46 -11.46
CA ASP A 71 9.48 -1.35 -12.31
C ASP A 71 8.11 -0.74 -11.92
N THR A 72 7.22 -1.49 -11.24
CA THR A 72 6.06 -0.90 -10.54
C THR A 72 6.49 -0.11 -9.30
N LEU A 73 7.38 -0.66 -8.45
CA LEU A 73 7.95 0.06 -7.30
C LEU A 73 8.66 1.37 -7.72
N ARG A 74 9.31 1.39 -8.89
CA ARG A 74 9.89 2.62 -9.48
C ARG A 74 8.83 3.63 -9.91
N ALA A 75 7.67 3.19 -10.39
CA ALA A 75 6.57 4.10 -10.75
C ALA A 75 5.94 4.74 -9.49
N GLU A 76 5.74 3.96 -8.43
CA GLU A 76 5.25 4.45 -7.14
C GLU A 76 6.26 5.40 -6.46
N GLN A 77 7.56 5.05 -6.46
CA GLN A 77 8.60 5.93 -5.94
C GLN A 77 8.57 7.31 -6.64
N ARG A 78 8.42 7.35 -7.96
CA ARG A 78 8.34 8.60 -8.74
C ARG A 78 7.10 9.42 -8.42
N SER A 79 5.94 8.79 -8.21
CA SER A 79 4.72 9.53 -7.89
C SER A 79 4.82 10.18 -6.49
N VAL A 80 5.36 9.46 -5.50
CA VAL A 80 5.62 10.01 -4.16
C VAL A 80 6.70 11.10 -4.21
N GLN A 81 7.76 10.94 -5.01
CA GLN A 81 8.83 11.94 -5.18
C GLN A 81 8.29 13.28 -5.69
N VAL A 82 7.41 13.28 -6.69
CA VAL A 82 6.78 14.50 -7.23
C VAL A 82 5.92 15.20 -6.17
N VAL A 83 5.19 14.45 -5.35
CA VAL A 83 4.42 15.03 -4.23
C VAL A 83 5.35 15.62 -3.18
N PHE A 84 6.41 14.90 -2.78
CA PHE A 84 7.42 15.36 -1.83
C PHE A 84 8.07 16.66 -2.27
N GLU A 85 8.53 16.76 -3.53
CA GLU A 85 9.11 17.98 -4.10
C GLU A 85 8.13 19.16 -4.09
N SER A 86 6.84 18.90 -4.36
CA SER A 86 5.80 19.95 -4.32
C SER A 86 5.58 20.49 -2.89
N LYS A 87 5.56 19.61 -1.88
CA LYS A 87 5.44 20.00 -0.46
C LYS A 87 6.72 20.68 0.05
N LEU A 88 7.89 20.21 -0.38
CA LEU A 88 9.19 20.78 -0.03
C LEU A 88 9.29 22.23 -0.55
N LYS A 89 8.85 22.47 -1.79
CA LYS A 89 8.75 23.81 -2.37
C LYS A 89 7.76 24.70 -1.60
N ARG A 90 6.59 24.16 -1.21
CA ARG A 90 5.61 24.89 -0.38
C ARG A 90 6.18 25.28 0.98
N ARG A 91 6.82 24.35 1.69
CA ARG A 91 7.50 24.63 2.98
C ARG A 91 8.57 25.70 2.81
N ASN A 92 9.41 25.62 1.78
CA ASN A 92 10.45 26.62 1.52
C ASN A 92 9.85 28.02 1.25
N GLN A 93 8.70 28.11 0.58
CA GLN A 93 7.96 29.38 0.39
C GLN A 93 7.40 29.94 1.71
N LEU A 94 6.95 29.08 2.64
CA LEU A 94 6.51 29.50 3.97
C LEU A 94 7.67 29.97 4.86
N LEU A 95 8.78 29.24 4.87
CA LEU A 95 10.02 29.63 5.54
C LEU A 95 10.53 30.97 5.01
N ALA A 96 10.53 31.16 3.68
CA ALA A 96 10.84 32.45 3.06
C ALA A 96 9.83 33.55 3.43
N SER A 97 8.57 33.20 3.72
CA SER A 97 7.56 34.17 4.15
C SER A 97 7.73 34.69 5.59
N ARG A 98 8.52 34.00 6.44
CA ARG A 98 8.95 34.52 7.75
C ARG A 98 9.70 35.86 7.59
N SER A 99 10.52 36.02 6.54
CA SER A 99 11.22 37.27 6.24
C SER A 99 10.36 38.30 5.49
N ASN A 100 9.50 37.85 4.57
CA ASN A 100 8.59 38.74 3.85
C ASN A 100 7.26 38.05 3.49
N LYS A 101 6.17 38.50 4.12
CA LYS A 101 4.80 38.00 3.95
C LYS A 101 4.32 37.94 2.50
N LEU A 102 4.85 38.80 1.61
CA LEU A 102 4.49 38.84 0.19
C LEU A 102 4.94 37.57 -0.57
N LYS A 103 5.99 36.86 -0.10
CA LYS A 103 6.48 35.63 -0.73
C LYS A 103 5.46 34.47 -0.70
N ARG A 104 4.43 34.52 0.17
CA ARG A 104 3.31 33.56 0.17
C ARG A 104 2.55 33.51 -1.16
N PHE A 105 2.52 34.63 -1.90
CA PHE A 105 1.83 34.74 -3.19
C PHE A 105 2.72 34.26 -4.35
N GLY A 106 4.04 34.37 -4.20
CA GLY A 106 5.06 33.82 -5.10
C GLY A 106 6.44 34.40 -4.80
N ASP A 107 7.50 33.65 -5.10
CA ASP A 107 8.87 33.99 -4.70
C ASP A 107 9.33 35.36 -5.22
N HIS A 108 8.99 35.69 -6.47
CA HIS A 108 9.35 36.94 -7.17
C HIS A 108 8.38 38.12 -6.93
N ILE A 109 7.32 37.94 -6.14
CA ILE A 109 6.31 39.00 -5.91
C ILE A 109 6.92 40.26 -5.24
N PRO A 110 7.84 40.18 -4.25
CA PRO A 110 8.49 41.36 -3.69
C PRO A 110 9.29 42.17 -4.74
N ASP A 111 9.99 41.48 -5.64
CA ASP A 111 10.88 42.07 -6.63
C ASP A 111 10.07 42.71 -7.77
N LEU A 112 8.96 42.06 -8.18
CA LEU A 112 7.96 42.63 -9.06
C LEU A 112 7.31 43.88 -8.46
N LEU A 113 6.91 43.86 -7.18
CA LEU A 113 6.31 45.02 -6.51
C LEU A 113 7.29 46.19 -6.37
N SER A 114 8.57 45.90 -6.14
CA SER A 114 9.65 46.90 -6.16
C SER A 114 9.81 47.51 -7.56
N SER A 115 9.76 46.68 -8.60
CA SER A 115 9.81 47.11 -10.00
C SER A 115 8.59 47.96 -10.41
N VAL A 116 7.39 47.60 -9.94
CA VAL A 116 6.15 48.37 -10.13
C VAL A 116 6.22 49.71 -9.39
N ALA A 117 6.78 49.75 -8.18
CA ALA A 117 6.98 50.99 -7.44
C ALA A 117 7.97 51.93 -8.16
N ALA A 118 9.08 51.40 -8.68
CA ALA A 118 10.05 52.16 -9.47
C ALA A 118 9.44 52.69 -10.78
N ALA A 119 8.71 51.85 -11.52
CA ALA A 119 8.03 52.27 -12.74
C ALA A 119 6.94 53.34 -12.48
N ASN A 120 6.25 53.26 -11.34
CA ASN A 120 5.30 54.31 -10.91
C ASN A 120 6.01 55.62 -10.54
N ALA A 121 7.15 55.56 -9.84
CA ALA A 121 7.95 56.74 -9.53
C ALA A 121 8.52 57.40 -10.81
N ALA A 122 8.83 56.60 -11.83
CA ALA A 122 9.21 57.05 -13.17
C ALA A 122 8.02 57.47 -14.06
N GLY A 123 6.80 57.62 -13.51
CA GLY A 123 5.63 58.10 -14.26
C GLY A 123 5.11 57.17 -15.36
N ARG A 124 5.52 55.89 -15.38
CA ARG A 124 5.11 54.93 -16.43
C ARG A 124 3.65 54.46 -16.32
N PHE A 125 2.99 54.70 -15.20
CA PHE A 125 1.59 54.33 -14.96
C PHE A 125 0.72 55.58 -14.81
N LEU A 126 -0.51 55.55 -15.32
CA LEU A 126 -1.54 56.57 -15.11
C LEU A 126 -2.18 56.43 -13.73
N LYS A 127 -2.48 55.20 -13.30
CA LYS A 127 -2.75 54.85 -11.89
C LYS A 127 -1.95 53.62 -11.49
N LYS A 128 -1.34 53.66 -10.31
CA LYS A 128 -0.53 52.55 -9.77
C LYS A 128 -1.36 51.26 -9.69
N PRO A 129 -0.96 50.15 -10.35
CA PRO A 129 -1.69 48.89 -10.21
C PRO A 129 -1.60 48.34 -8.78
N ILE A 130 -2.68 47.71 -8.32
CA ILE A 130 -2.85 47.27 -6.92
C ILE A 130 -2.90 45.75 -6.88
N GLY A 131 -2.00 45.12 -6.11
CA GLY A 131 -2.01 43.68 -5.90
C GLY A 131 -0.76 43.16 -5.18
N PRO A 132 -0.63 41.83 -5.02
CA PRO A 132 -1.66 40.84 -5.32
C PRO A 132 -2.86 40.99 -4.37
N ILE A 133 -4.10 40.81 -4.87
CA ILE A 133 -5.35 41.04 -4.11
C ILE A 133 -5.32 40.37 -2.73
N GLY A 134 -4.81 39.14 -2.63
CA GLY A 134 -4.72 38.39 -1.38
C GLY A 134 -3.85 39.05 -0.30
N SER A 135 -2.96 39.98 -0.66
CA SER A 135 -2.17 40.80 0.28
C SER A 135 -2.87 42.12 0.65
N CYS A 136 -3.86 42.55 -0.13
CA CYS A 136 -4.65 43.76 0.07
C CYS A 136 -5.97 43.49 0.81
N ILE A 137 -6.22 42.22 1.21
CA ILE A 137 -7.40 41.81 1.96
C ILE A 137 -7.03 41.16 3.30
N SER A 138 -7.99 41.18 4.20
CA SER A 138 -7.94 40.65 5.56
C SER A 138 -9.33 40.14 5.94
N LEU A 139 -9.45 39.37 7.02
CA LEU A 139 -10.71 38.78 7.47
C LEU A 139 -11.05 39.25 8.88
N LYS A 140 -12.34 39.53 9.11
CA LYS A 140 -12.90 39.82 10.44
C LYS A 140 -12.90 38.57 11.33
N ASP A 141 -13.12 37.40 10.73
CA ASP A 141 -13.07 36.09 11.39
C ASP A 141 -11.98 35.22 10.72
N PRO A 142 -10.84 34.95 11.39
CA PRO A 142 -9.79 34.07 10.87
C PRO A 142 -10.25 32.63 10.62
N SER A 143 -11.30 32.15 11.31
CA SER A 143 -11.84 30.79 11.12
C SER A 143 -12.49 30.58 9.74
N LEU A 144 -12.67 31.65 8.96
CA LEU A 144 -13.25 31.61 7.62
C LEU A 144 -12.21 31.72 6.49
N ALA A 145 -10.91 31.63 6.83
CA ALA A 145 -9.83 31.75 5.85
C ALA A 145 -9.90 30.70 4.73
N VAL A 146 -10.19 29.44 5.05
CA VAL A 146 -10.34 28.36 4.05
C VAL A 146 -11.54 28.65 3.13
N ALA A 147 -12.70 28.99 3.69
CA ALA A 147 -13.90 29.35 2.95
C ALA A 147 -13.66 30.48 1.92
N VAL A 148 -13.01 31.57 2.36
CA VAL A 148 -12.72 32.72 1.49
C VAL A 148 -11.64 32.38 0.44
N GLU A 149 -10.61 31.63 0.78
CA GLU A 149 -9.61 31.19 -0.20
C GLU A 149 -10.18 30.22 -1.25
N CYS A 150 -11.06 29.29 -0.86
CA CYS A 150 -11.77 28.40 -1.79
C CYS A 150 -12.78 29.14 -2.67
N CYS A 151 -13.29 30.30 -2.22
CA CYS A 151 -14.07 31.23 -3.02
C CYS A 151 -13.21 32.07 -3.99
N LEU A 152 -12.05 32.57 -3.56
CA LEU A 152 -11.24 33.50 -4.36
C LEU A 152 -10.23 32.81 -5.30
N ARG A 153 -9.72 31.63 -4.95
CA ARG A 153 -8.84 30.78 -5.80
C ARG A 153 -7.69 31.56 -6.46
N SER A 154 -7.69 31.67 -7.79
CA SER A 154 -6.67 32.40 -8.57
C SER A 154 -6.65 33.91 -8.28
N PHE A 155 -7.78 34.50 -7.94
CA PHE A 155 -7.88 35.93 -7.62
C PHE A 155 -6.99 36.33 -6.43
N MET A 156 -6.66 35.40 -5.52
CA MET A 156 -5.71 35.64 -4.43
C MET A 156 -4.33 36.15 -4.88
N LYS A 157 -3.93 35.84 -6.13
CA LYS A 157 -2.67 36.31 -6.72
C LYS A 157 -2.84 37.44 -7.75
N ALA A 158 -4.08 37.77 -8.11
CA ALA A 158 -4.36 38.70 -9.20
C ALA A 158 -4.00 40.16 -8.86
N PHE A 159 -3.80 40.98 -9.89
CA PHE A 159 -3.52 42.41 -9.80
C PHE A 159 -4.62 43.20 -10.49
N CYS A 160 -5.03 44.32 -9.89
CA CYS A 160 -5.99 45.26 -10.46
C CYS A 160 -5.24 46.39 -11.20
N CYS A 161 -5.64 46.68 -12.43
CA CYS A 161 -5.25 47.85 -13.21
C CYS A 161 -6.48 48.72 -13.49
N ASP A 162 -6.29 50.04 -13.55
CA ASP A 162 -7.37 50.98 -13.85
C ASP A 162 -7.81 50.94 -15.33
N ASN A 163 -6.84 50.71 -16.22
CA ASN A 163 -7.02 50.81 -17.67
C ASN A 163 -6.00 49.91 -18.42
N TYR A 164 -6.25 49.69 -19.71
CA TYR A 164 -5.45 48.81 -20.57
C TYR A 164 -4.00 49.32 -20.84
N LYS A 165 -3.71 50.61 -20.66
CA LYS A 165 -2.34 51.13 -20.79
C LYS A 165 -1.49 50.70 -19.59
N ASP A 166 -2.06 50.80 -18.39
CA ASP A 166 -1.42 50.34 -17.16
C ASP A 166 -1.29 48.80 -17.11
N GLU A 167 -2.24 48.05 -17.71
CA GLU A 167 -2.05 46.61 -17.96
C GLU A 167 -0.83 46.31 -18.84
N ALA A 168 -0.67 47.01 -19.97
CA ALA A 168 0.44 46.75 -20.89
C ALA A 168 1.82 46.97 -20.22
N VAL A 169 1.95 48.03 -19.41
CA VAL A 169 3.17 48.31 -18.65
C VAL A 169 3.39 47.27 -17.54
N LEU A 170 2.34 46.84 -16.83
CA LEU A 170 2.45 45.77 -15.82
C LEU A 170 2.84 44.43 -16.47
N GLN A 171 2.32 44.13 -17.66
CA GLN A 171 2.64 42.93 -18.43
C GLN A 171 4.10 42.93 -18.91
N GLU A 172 4.66 44.06 -19.36
CA GLU A 172 6.09 44.20 -19.67
C GLU A 172 6.95 43.85 -18.44
N LEU A 173 6.62 44.44 -17.28
CA LEU A 173 7.36 44.18 -16.03
C LEU A 173 7.24 42.71 -15.61
N MET A 174 6.04 42.13 -15.65
CA MET A 174 5.82 40.71 -15.30
C MET A 174 6.59 39.75 -16.22
N THR A 175 6.77 40.06 -17.50
CA THR A 175 7.48 39.21 -18.46
C THR A 175 8.94 38.95 -18.04
N ARG A 176 9.56 39.91 -17.32
CA ARG A 176 10.93 39.78 -16.80
C ARG A 176 11.05 38.74 -15.68
N PHE A 177 9.98 38.55 -14.89
CA PHE A 177 9.92 37.60 -13.76
C PHE A 177 9.22 36.28 -14.11
N TYR A 178 8.40 36.27 -15.16
CA TYR A 178 7.63 35.11 -15.63
C TYR A 178 7.86 34.83 -17.13
N PRO A 179 9.12 34.60 -17.58
CA PRO A 179 9.44 34.42 -19.00
C PRO A 179 8.86 33.14 -19.61
N LYS A 180 8.62 32.10 -18.79
CA LYS A 180 7.88 30.88 -19.14
C LYS A 180 7.09 30.41 -17.92
N GLY A 181 5.76 30.36 -18.00
CA GLY A 181 4.92 29.75 -16.96
C GLY A 181 3.64 30.51 -16.61
N ASN A 182 3.03 30.11 -15.50
CA ASN A 182 1.72 30.57 -15.05
C ASN A 182 1.81 31.93 -14.33
N ARG A 183 1.73 33.03 -15.09
CA ARG A 183 1.78 34.41 -14.57
C ARG A 183 0.55 34.75 -13.70
N PRO A 184 0.65 35.70 -12.76
CA PRO A 184 -0.52 36.26 -12.08
C PRO A 184 -1.55 36.84 -13.07
N GLN A 185 -2.84 36.69 -12.78
CA GLN A 185 -3.91 37.32 -13.57
C GLN A 185 -3.89 38.84 -13.37
N ILE A 186 -4.03 39.60 -14.45
CA ILE A 186 -4.34 41.04 -14.41
C ILE A 186 -5.84 41.20 -14.63
N ILE A 187 -6.46 42.15 -13.94
CA ILE A 187 -7.88 42.49 -14.03
C ILE A 187 -7.95 44.00 -14.30
N VAL A 188 -8.53 44.39 -15.43
CA VAL A 188 -8.73 45.79 -15.79
C VAL A 188 -10.13 46.23 -15.35
N SER A 189 -10.19 47.20 -14.42
CA SER A 189 -11.43 47.71 -13.85
C SER A 189 -11.22 49.16 -13.38
N PRO A 190 -12.00 50.17 -13.84
CA PRO A 190 -11.80 51.57 -13.47
C PRO A 190 -11.79 51.83 -11.97
N PHE A 191 -10.71 52.40 -11.45
CA PHE A 191 -10.53 52.62 -10.02
C PHE A 191 -11.50 53.69 -9.50
N THR A 192 -12.31 53.29 -8.52
CA THR A 192 -13.35 54.10 -7.88
C THR A 192 -13.17 54.06 -6.36
N ASP A 193 -12.99 55.21 -5.72
CA ASP A 193 -12.71 55.32 -4.27
C ASP A 193 -13.95 55.14 -3.37
N ARG A 194 -15.12 54.85 -3.97
CA ARG A 194 -16.37 54.54 -3.27
C ARG A 194 -16.74 53.08 -3.50
N LEU A 195 -17.16 52.39 -2.44
CA LEU A 195 -17.73 51.05 -2.55
C LEU A 195 -19.02 51.10 -3.40
N TYR A 196 -19.24 50.12 -4.25
CA TYR A 196 -20.49 49.99 -5.00
C TYR A 196 -21.70 49.81 -4.09
N ASN A 197 -22.84 50.39 -4.50
CA ASN A 197 -24.13 50.13 -3.87
C ASN A 197 -24.63 48.74 -4.26
N VAL A 198 -24.49 47.79 -3.34
CA VAL A 198 -24.93 46.40 -3.49
C VAL A 198 -26.29 46.10 -2.87
N TYR A 199 -27.02 47.07 -2.29
CA TYR A 199 -28.23 46.79 -1.50
C TYR A 199 -29.33 45.99 -2.23
N GLY A 200 -29.45 46.13 -3.55
CA GLY A 200 -30.39 45.34 -4.37
C GLY A 200 -29.88 43.95 -4.80
N ARG A 201 -28.55 43.71 -4.75
CA ARG A 201 -27.87 42.49 -5.24
C ARG A 201 -27.30 41.61 -4.14
N LYS A 202 -27.08 42.16 -2.95
CA LYS A 202 -26.52 41.44 -1.80
C LYS A 202 -27.47 40.35 -1.30
N VAL A 203 -26.92 39.22 -0.86
CA VAL A 203 -27.66 38.19 -0.10
C VAL A 203 -27.82 38.61 1.36
N CYS A 204 -29.02 38.45 1.90
CA CYS A 204 -29.34 38.74 3.30
C CYS A 204 -29.92 37.49 3.97
N HIS A 205 -29.30 37.06 5.07
CA HIS A 205 -29.77 35.96 5.92
C HIS A 205 -29.54 36.33 7.40
N PRO A 206 -30.45 36.00 8.34
CA PRO A 206 -30.29 36.37 9.75
C PRO A 206 -29.10 35.67 10.43
N GLU A 207 -28.84 34.39 10.13
CA GLU A 207 -27.77 33.61 10.78
C GLU A 207 -26.42 33.67 10.03
N PHE A 208 -26.43 33.91 8.71
CA PHE A 208 -25.25 33.69 7.84
C PHE A 208 -24.85 34.96 7.11
N ARG A 209 -23.54 35.20 7.01
CA ARG A 209 -22.98 36.43 6.43
C ARG A 209 -22.52 36.21 5.00
N SER A 210 -22.54 37.27 4.19
CA SER A 210 -21.95 37.23 2.85
C SER A 210 -20.41 37.25 2.92
N VAL A 211 -19.73 36.79 1.87
CA VAL A 211 -18.25 36.91 1.77
C VAL A 211 -17.83 38.38 1.87
N LEU A 212 -18.59 39.30 1.25
CA LEU A 212 -18.38 40.74 1.37
C LEU A 212 -18.47 41.28 2.82
N ASP A 213 -19.29 40.68 3.69
CA ASP A 213 -19.37 41.07 5.11
C ASP A 213 -18.19 40.57 5.95
N VAL A 214 -17.50 39.53 5.50
CA VAL A 214 -16.41 38.86 6.24
C VAL A 214 -15.03 39.43 5.85
N VAL A 215 -14.87 39.84 4.59
CA VAL A 215 -13.64 40.43 4.05
C VAL A 215 -13.52 41.93 4.37
N THR A 216 -12.30 42.37 4.67
CA THR A 216 -11.91 43.79 4.80
C THR A 216 -10.70 44.06 3.92
N ALA A 217 -10.72 45.10 3.09
CA ALA A 217 -9.64 45.41 2.15
C ALA A 217 -9.01 46.79 2.41
N SER A 218 -7.75 46.95 2.01
CA SER A 218 -7.00 48.21 2.15
C SER A 218 -7.46 49.32 1.20
N SER A 219 -8.29 49.01 0.19
CA SER A 219 -8.89 49.97 -0.75
C SER A 219 -10.26 49.48 -1.23
N PRO A 220 -11.27 50.38 -1.39
CA PRO A 220 -12.55 50.04 -1.99
C PRO A 220 -12.44 49.42 -3.39
N VAL A 221 -11.42 49.79 -4.16
CA VAL A 221 -11.12 49.23 -5.50
C VAL A 221 -11.03 47.71 -5.47
N ILE A 222 -10.44 47.13 -4.42
CA ILE A 222 -10.29 45.68 -4.28
C ILE A 222 -11.63 44.99 -4.00
N LEU A 223 -12.50 45.58 -3.18
CA LEU A 223 -13.83 45.04 -2.93
C LEU A 223 -14.73 45.16 -4.16
N ASN A 224 -14.68 46.31 -4.85
CA ASN A 224 -15.39 46.54 -6.11
C ASN A 224 -14.96 45.52 -7.19
N CYS A 225 -13.65 45.30 -7.36
CA CYS A 225 -13.12 44.29 -8.28
C CYS A 225 -13.58 42.85 -7.92
N LEU A 226 -13.65 42.50 -6.63
CA LEU A 226 -14.17 41.19 -6.19
C LEU A 226 -15.69 41.07 -6.33
N ILE A 227 -16.44 42.18 -6.25
CA ILE A 227 -17.87 42.24 -6.59
C ILE A 227 -18.04 41.99 -8.09
N ASP A 228 -17.33 42.71 -8.97
CA ASP A 228 -17.46 42.53 -10.42
C ASP A 228 -17.03 41.14 -10.91
N MET A 229 -15.88 40.64 -10.42
CA MET A 229 -15.26 39.41 -10.93
C MET A 229 -15.77 38.12 -10.27
N ARG A 230 -16.29 38.17 -9.04
CA ARG A 230 -16.80 36.98 -8.33
C ARG A 230 -18.21 37.17 -7.76
N GLY A 231 -18.72 38.38 -7.57
CA GLY A 231 -20.02 38.63 -6.96
C GLY A 231 -20.06 38.25 -5.48
N ILE A 232 -19.04 38.64 -4.70
CA ILE A 232 -18.88 38.28 -3.28
C ILE A 232 -20.02 38.77 -2.36
N GLU A 233 -20.86 39.68 -2.83
CA GLU A 233 -22.12 40.09 -2.18
C GLU A 233 -23.23 39.04 -2.31
N SER A 234 -23.14 38.12 -3.29
CA SER A 234 -24.14 37.07 -3.60
C SER A 234 -23.78 35.69 -3.03
N ILE A 235 -22.70 35.61 -2.24
CA ILE A 235 -22.12 34.35 -1.73
C ILE A 235 -22.22 34.31 -0.21
N LEU A 236 -22.82 33.26 0.35
CA LEU A 236 -22.88 33.04 1.81
C LEU A 236 -21.69 32.22 2.33
N ILE A 237 -21.39 32.38 3.62
CA ILE A 237 -20.54 31.44 4.37
C ILE A 237 -21.36 30.80 5.49
N ILE A 238 -21.46 29.47 5.47
CA ILE A 238 -22.29 28.66 6.39
C ILE A 238 -21.37 27.60 7.00
N LYS A 239 -20.89 27.81 8.24
CA LYS A 239 -19.75 27.03 8.79
C LYS A 239 -19.96 25.50 8.76
N ASP A 240 -21.16 25.05 9.12
CA ASP A 240 -21.59 23.64 9.19
C ASP A 240 -22.12 23.13 7.82
N LYS A 241 -21.65 21.94 7.40
CA LYS A 241 -22.00 21.27 6.15
C LYS A 241 -23.48 20.89 6.05
N ASP A 242 -24.08 20.44 7.16
CA ASP A 242 -25.48 19.98 7.15
C ASP A 242 -26.44 21.16 7.21
N LYS A 243 -26.12 22.24 7.93
CA LYS A 243 -26.77 23.54 7.75
C LYS A 243 -26.64 24.04 6.31
N ALA A 244 -25.45 23.98 5.71
CA ALA A 244 -25.26 24.45 4.33
C ALA A 244 -26.11 23.66 3.31
N ARG A 245 -26.25 22.34 3.49
CA ARG A 245 -27.15 21.50 2.68
C ARG A 245 -28.63 21.81 2.90
N ARG A 246 -29.07 21.97 4.15
CA ARG A 246 -30.46 22.39 4.46
C ARG A 246 -30.80 23.70 3.75
N VAL A 247 -30.05 24.76 4.05
CA VAL A 247 -30.33 26.15 3.64
C VAL A 247 -30.23 26.39 2.13
N MET A 248 -29.42 25.59 1.42
CA MET A 248 -29.23 25.74 -0.03
C MET A 248 -30.00 24.74 -0.89
N GLN A 249 -30.35 23.55 -0.37
CA GLN A 249 -30.82 22.42 -1.19
C GLN A 249 -32.13 21.77 -0.71
N GLN A 250 -32.54 21.99 0.55
CA GLN A 250 -33.79 21.47 1.11
C GLN A 250 -34.80 22.62 1.33
N GLU A 251 -34.31 23.70 1.90
CA GLU A 251 -34.94 25.02 1.93
C GLU A 251 -34.61 25.76 0.63
N ALA A 252 -35.51 26.64 0.18
CA ALA A 252 -35.23 27.48 -0.99
C ALA A 252 -34.13 28.51 -0.63
N PRO A 253 -33.06 28.64 -1.45
CA PRO A 253 -31.90 29.44 -1.09
C PRO A 253 -32.28 30.91 -0.90
N PRO A 254 -31.66 31.63 0.06
CA PRO A 254 -32.01 33.01 0.37
C PRO A 254 -31.96 33.93 -0.87
N ARG A 255 -32.82 34.95 -0.92
CA ARG A 255 -32.89 35.88 -2.05
C ARG A 255 -31.50 36.45 -2.37
N ASN A 256 -31.15 36.43 -3.67
CA ASN A 256 -29.85 36.80 -4.22
C ASN A 256 -28.66 35.88 -3.85
N CYS A 257 -28.87 34.72 -3.20
CA CYS A 257 -27.81 33.75 -2.95
C CYS A 257 -27.50 32.92 -4.20
N ARG A 258 -26.26 32.98 -4.71
CA ARG A 258 -25.81 32.18 -5.87
C ARG A 258 -25.16 30.86 -5.46
N GLU A 259 -24.35 30.89 -4.40
CA GLU A 259 -23.58 29.78 -3.88
C GLU A 259 -23.22 30.04 -2.40
N ALA A 260 -22.89 28.99 -1.65
CA ALA A 260 -22.40 29.10 -0.28
C ALA A 260 -21.12 28.28 -0.09
N PHE A 261 -20.28 28.70 0.86
CA PHE A 261 -19.06 27.99 1.25
C PHE A 261 -19.12 27.53 2.72
N THR A 262 -18.65 26.31 3.00
CA THR A 262 -18.52 25.80 4.38
C THR A 262 -17.21 26.25 5.03
N ALA A 263 -17.03 26.03 6.34
CA ALA A 263 -15.79 26.38 7.02
C ALA A 263 -14.56 25.65 6.44
N GLU A 264 -14.74 24.42 5.96
CA GLU A 264 -13.73 23.61 5.25
C GLU A 264 -13.61 23.96 3.75
N GLY A 265 -14.37 24.95 3.28
CA GLY A 265 -14.33 25.44 1.90
C GLY A 265 -15.13 24.62 0.88
N ASP A 266 -15.97 23.67 1.31
CA ASP A 266 -16.88 22.95 0.41
C ASP A 266 -17.82 23.96 -0.27
N GLN A 267 -18.06 23.79 -1.57
CA GLN A 267 -18.83 24.71 -2.41
C GLN A 267 -20.24 24.15 -2.65
N VAL A 268 -21.25 24.87 -2.17
CA VAL A 268 -22.66 24.44 -2.18
C VAL A 268 -23.49 25.31 -3.11
N PHE A 269 -24.18 24.66 -4.04
CA PHE A 269 -25.17 25.24 -4.95
C PHE A 269 -26.53 24.57 -4.73
N LEU A 270 -27.60 25.22 -5.21
CA LEU A 270 -28.98 24.70 -5.18
C LEU A 270 -29.11 23.21 -5.55
N ASN A 271 -28.44 22.80 -6.63
CA ASN A 271 -28.55 21.44 -7.18
C ASN A 271 -27.23 20.64 -7.12
N ARG A 272 -26.16 21.14 -6.46
CA ARG A 272 -24.82 20.52 -6.48
C ARG A 272 -24.04 20.78 -5.19
N TYR A 273 -23.26 19.81 -4.74
CA TYR A 273 -22.33 19.92 -3.63
C TYR A 273 -20.94 19.48 -4.11
N TYR A 274 -19.91 20.28 -3.83
CA TYR A 274 -18.51 19.94 -4.15
C TYR A 274 -17.66 20.01 -2.88
N THR A 275 -17.05 18.89 -2.50
CA THR A 275 -16.10 18.83 -1.38
C THR A 275 -14.81 19.56 -1.73
N SER A 276 -14.16 20.17 -0.73
CA SER A 276 -12.88 20.88 -0.84
C SER A 276 -11.68 19.97 -0.64
N ASP A 277 -10.71 20.02 -1.57
CA ASP A 277 -9.37 19.41 -1.40
C ASP A 277 -8.44 20.27 -0.51
N CYS A 278 -8.93 21.39 0.04
CA CYS A 278 -8.16 22.35 0.82
C CYS A 278 -8.65 22.38 2.27
N SER A 279 -7.99 21.64 3.16
CA SER A 279 -8.26 21.66 4.62
C SER A 279 -7.62 22.84 5.35
N VAL A 280 -6.54 23.42 4.80
CA VAL A 280 -5.75 24.49 5.45
C VAL A 280 -5.66 25.77 4.59
N PRO A 281 -5.70 26.98 5.20
CA PRO A 281 -5.64 28.24 4.48
C PRO A 281 -4.20 28.65 4.12
N LYS A 282 -3.94 28.89 2.84
CA LYS A 282 -2.61 29.01 2.23
C LYS A 282 -2.10 30.45 2.17
N TYR A 283 -2.97 31.45 2.23
CA TYR A 283 -2.62 32.87 2.05
C TYR A 283 -3.06 33.75 3.21
N LEU A 284 -4.21 33.46 3.82
CA LEU A 284 -4.87 34.25 4.86
C LEU A 284 -4.71 33.66 6.27
N SER A 285 -4.11 32.46 6.41
CA SER A 285 -3.75 31.95 7.74
C SER A 285 -2.84 32.94 8.47
N ARG A 286 -3.13 33.21 9.74
CA ARG A 286 -2.21 33.92 10.65
C ARG A 286 -1.16 32.99 11.24
N ASP A 287 -1.51 31.73 11.45
CA ASP A 287 -0.59 30.72 11.93
C ASP A 287 0.16 30.10 10.74
N ILE A 288 1.41 30.53 10.59
CA ILE A 288 2.35 30.02 9.59
C ILE A 288 3.16 28.85 10.20
N GLU A 289 3.28 28.79 11.52
CA GLU A 289 4.15 27.84 12.21
C GLU A 289 3.48 26.47 12.32
N ALA A 290 2.16 26.43 12.54
CA ALA A 290 1.36 25.21 12.41
C ALA A 290 1.33 24.69 10.95
N GLU A 291 1.28 25.58 9.94
CA GLU A 291 1.35 25.16 8.53
C GLU A 291 2.73 24.55 8.20
N ILE A 292 3.82 25.16 8.70
CA ILE A 292 5.18 24.63 8.55
C ILE A 292 5.33 23.29 9.28
N SER A 293 4.93 23.20 10.55
CA SER A 293 5.07 21.98 11.36
C SER A 293 4.29 20.80 10.78
N LEU A 294 3.06 21.03 10.31
CA LEU A 294 2.26 20.03 9.60
C LEU A 294 2.97 19.58 8.31
N LEU A 295 3.45 20.51 7.48
CA LEU A 295 4.17 20.18 6.25
C LEU A 295 5.50 19.46 6.51
N GLU A 296 6.19 19.74 7.62
CA GLU A 296 7.42 19.06 8.00
C GLU A 296 7.15 17.63 8.49
N ALA A 297 6.09 17.40 9.26
CA ALA A 297 5.64 16.05 9.62
C ALA A 297 5.19 15.25 8.38
N GLU A 298 4.46 15.87 7.45
CA GLU A 298 4.08 15.25 6.19
C GLU A 298 5.29 14.93 5.29
N LEU A 299 6.29 15.84 5.25
CA LEU A 299 7.51 15.65 4.48
C LEU A 299 8.38 14.55 5.06
N GLU A 300 8.51 14.45 6.39
CA GLU A 300 9.28 13.37 7.02
C GLU A 300 8.60 12.01 6.83
N ASN A 301 7.27 11.95 6.89
CA ASN A 301 6.54 10.73 6.54
C ASN A 301 6.74 10.35 5.05
N GLN A 302 6.66 11.31 4.13
CA GLN A 302 6.92 11.06 2.70
C GLN A 302 8.37 10.66 2.43
N LYS A 303 9.33 11.22 3.17
CA LYS A 303 10.75 10.82 3.16
C LYS A 303 10.93 9.40 3.69
N ALA A 304 10.26 9.01 4.77
CA ALA A 304 10.25 7.63 5.26
C ALA A 304 9.66 6.65 4.22
N HIS A 305 8.56 7.02 3.55
CA HIS A 305 8.04 6.24 2.42
C HIS A 305 9.06 6.12 1.27
N LEU A 306 9.72 7.21 0.87
CA LEU A 306 10.74 7.20 -0.19
C LEU A 306 11.95 6.32 0.19
N CYS A 307 12.41 6.39 1.45
CA CYS A 307 13.47 5.51 1.96
C CYS A 307 13.02 4.03 1.98
N ARG A 308 11.76 3.74 2.34
CA ARG A 308 11.21 2.37 2.25
C ARG A 308 11.21 1.86 0.81
N PHE A 309 10.76 2.68 -0.16
CA PHE A 309 10.82 2.32 -1.58
C PHE A 309 12.27 2.15 -2.08
N GLN A 310 13.22 2.98 -1.64
CA GLN A 310 14.65 2.79 -1.95
C GLN A 310 15.19 1.46 -1.41
N LEU A 311 14.86 1.10 -0.17
CA LEU A 311 15.26 -0.17 0.44
C LEU A 311 14.64 -1.36 -0.31
N GLN A 312 13.33 -1.35 -0.57
CA GLN A 312 12.64 -2.39 -1.33
C GLN A 312 13.24 -2.55 -2.74
N LEU A 313 13.45 -1.45 -3.47
CA LEU A 313 14.12 -1.48 -4.77
C LEU A 313 15.55 -2.01 -4.70
N SER A 314 16.29 -1.74 -3.62
CA SER A 314 17.64 -2.28 -3.42
C SER A 314 17.65 -3.77 -3.10
N SER A 315 16.61 -4.31 -2.44
CA SER A 315 16.45 -5.75 -2.26
C SER A 315 16.11 -6.39 -3.60
N VAL A 316 14.98 -6.02 -4.22
CA VAL A 316 14.49 -6.63 -5.46
C VAL A 316 15.55 -6.56 -6.58
N THR A 317 16.37 -5.50 -6.63
CA THR A 317 17.50 -5.44 -7.58
C THR A 317 18.60 -6.47 -7.27
N LYS A 318 19.02 -6.63 -6.01
CA LYS A 318 19.97 -7.68 -5.60
C LYS A 318 19.40 -9.08 -5.78
N ASP A 319 18.10 -9.26 -5.54
CA ASP A 319 17.39 -10.52 -5.71
C ASP A 319 17.34 -10.93 -7.19
N ILE A 320 17.13 -9.95 -8.10
CA ILE A 320 17.31 -10.13 -9.55
C ILE A 320 18.76 -10.47 -9.89
N GLU A 321 19.75 -9.71 -9.42
CA GLU A 321 21.18 -9.93 -9.73
C GLU A 321 21.66 -11.33 -9.28
N SER A 322 21.25 -11.76 -8.08
CA SER A 322 21.51 -13.09 -7.53
C SER A 322 20.83 -14.18 -8.38
N MET A 323 19.58 -13.96 -8.80
CA MET A 323 18.85 -14.89 -9.65
C MET A 323 19.41 -14.96 -11.08
N GLU A 324 19.93 -13.86 -11.64
CA GLU A 324 20.63 -13.83 -12.93
C GLU A 324 21.98 -14.56 -12.84
N SER A 325 22.72 -14.41 -11.74
CA SER A 325 23.93 -15.19 -11.46
C SER A 325 23.63 -16.70 -11.35
N SER A 326 22.61 -17.07 -10.57
CA SER A 326 22.13 -18.46 -10.42
C SER A 326 21.58 -19.05 -11.72
N MET A 327 20.96 -18.23 -12.58
CA MET A 327 20.52 -18.61 -13.92
C MET A 327 21.72 -18.92 -14.83
N ASN A 328 22.72 -18.04 -14.86
CA ASN A 328 23.94 -18.19 -15.65
C ASN A 328 24.78 -19.39 -15.20
N SER A 329 24.80 -19.72 -13.91
CA SER A 329 25.44 -20.96 -13.42
C SER A 329 24.71 -22.21 -13.94
N THR A 330 23.37 -22.26 -13.90
CA THR A 330 22.59 -23.38 -14.49
C THR A 330 22.74 -23.52 -16.01
N ILE A 331 22.84 -22.40 -16.74
CA ILE A 331 23.14 -22.44 -18.19
C ILE A 331 24.55 -23.02 -18.42
N THR A 332 25.50 -22.72 -17.55
CA THR A 332 26.88 -23.23 -17.63
C THR A 332 26.96 -24.72 -17.26
N THR A 333 26.21 -25.20 -16.26
CA THR A 333 26.15 -26.63 -15.96
C THR A 333 25.43 -27.40 -17.06
N LEU A 334 24.31 -26.90 -17.59
CA LEU A 334 23.59 -27.54 -18.71
C LEU A 334 24.50 -27.72 -19.94
N LYS A 335 25.29 -26.70 -20.30
CA LYS A 335 26.29 -26.79 -21.36
C LYS A 335 27.36 -27.86 -21.07
N LYS A 336 27.86 -27.94 -19.82
CA LYS A 336 28.83 -28.99 -19.42
C LYS A 336 28.22 -30.39 -19.50
N THR A 337 26.99 -30.59 -19.00
CA THR A 337 26.31 -31.90 -19.03
C THR A 337 26.00 -32.33 -20.47
N ALA A 338 25.57 -31.42 -21.35
CA ALA A 338 25.37 -31.73 -22.76
C ALA A 338 26.68 -32.13 -23.49
N LEU A 339 27.82 -31.53 -23.14
CA LEU A 339 29.13 -31.96 -23.63
C LEU A 339 29.52 -33.35 -23.10
N SER A 340 29.16 -33.70 -21.86
CA SER A 340 29.32 -35.06 -21.34
C SER A 340 28.43 -36.09 -22.05
N VAL A 341 27.16 -35.77 -22.33
CA VAL A 341 26.25 -36.61 -23.13
C VAL A 341 26.89 -36.92 -24.49
N ASN A 342 27.41 -35.91 -25.19
CA ASN A 342 28.06 -36.10 -26.49
C ASN A 342 29.36 -36.91 -26.39
N ARG A 343 30.12 -36.79 -25.30
CA ARG A 343 31.33 -37.63 -25.06
C ARG A 343 30.97 -39.09 -24.83
N VAL A 344 29.94 -39.39 -24.04
CA VAL A 344 29.48 -40.78 -23.82
C VAL A 344 28.98 -41.39 -25.13
N LYS A 345 28.24 -40.63 -25.96
CA LYS A 345 27.80 -41.09 -27.29
C LYS A 345 28.95 -41.39 -28.26
N VAL A 346 30.13 -40.81 -28.08
CA VAL A 346 31.35 -41.12 -28.87
C VAL A 346 32.14 -42.27 -28.24
N ALA A 347 32.20 -42.37 -26.90
CA ALA A 347 32.80 -43.52 -26.22
C ALA A 347 32.07 -44.84 -26.52
N MET A 348 30.77 -44.78 -26.85
CA MET A 348 30.01 -45.96 -27.31
C MET A 348 30.34 -46.42 -28.74
N THR A 349 31.25 -45.75 -29.48
CA THR A 349 31.62 -46.14 -30.86
C THR A 349 33.05 -46.67 -31.02
N GLU A 350 33.87 -46.68 -29.96
CA GLU A 350 35.29 -47.09 -30.04
C GLU A 350 35.72 -47.89 -28.79
N LEU A 351 35.91 -49.22 -28.92
CA LEU A 351 36.93 -50.09 -28.25
C LEU A 351 36.47 -51.58 -28.09
N GLU A 352 37.26 -52.50 -28.66
CA GLU A 352 37.37 -53.93 -28.30
C GLU A 352 38.87 -54.32 -28.29
N THR A 353 39.32 -55.12 -27.31
CA THR A 353 40.46 -56.12 -27.27
C THR A 353 41.13 -56.24 -25.87
N ASP A 354 41.10 -57.45 -25.30
CA ASP A 354 42.12 -58.30 -24.60
C ASP A 354 43.41 -57.69 -23.93
N GLU A 355 44.03 -58.20 -22.84
CA GLU A 355 43.70 -59.26 -21.83
C GLU A 355 44.16 -58.83 -20.36
N GLU A 356 44.85 -59.49 -19.40
CA GLU A 356 45.56 -60.79 -19.16
C GLU A 356 45.82 -61.02 -17.61
N ALA A 357 46.26 -62.23 -17.19
CA ALA A 357 47.14 -62.61 -16.03
C ALA A 357 46.77 -62.54 -14.49
N ASP A 358 46.49 -63.73 -13.90
CA ASP A 358 47.22 -64.50 -12.84
C ASP A 358 47.31 -64.23 -11.27
N ASP A 359 46.93 -65.28 -10.50
CA ASP A 359 47.51 -65.96 -9.29
C ASP A 359 47.77 -65.31 -7.87
N ILE A 360 47.82 -66.02 -6.68
CA ILE A 360 47.18 -67.26 -6.10
C ILE A 360 47.56 -67.56 -4.58
N ARG A 361 46.78 -68.38 -3.82
CA ARG A 361 47.09 -69.14 -2.52
C ARG A 361 47.30 -68.34 -1.18
N LEU A 362 47.33 -68.85 0.09
CA LEU A 362 47.08 -70.16 0.80
C LEU A 362 46.68 -70.02 2.34
N LEU A 363 46.76 -71.11 3.15
CA LEU A 363 46.14 -71.48 4.48
C LEU A 363 47.20 -72.19 5.45
N GLU A 364 47.09 -72.60 6.75
CA GLU A 364 46.12 -72.61 7.90
C GLU A 364 46.76 -73.04 9.30
N GLU A 365 46.06 -72.80 10.45
CA GLU A 365 46.00 -73.43 11.84
C GLU A 365 47.18 -73.96 12.74
N ALA A 366 47.00 -73.92 14.10
CA ALA A 366 47.21 -75.00 15.14
C ALA A 366 47.35 -74.51 16.65
N VAL A 367 47.09 -75.37 17.67
CA VAL A 367 47.05 -75.03 19.15
C VAL A 367 47.44 -76.22 20.10
N GLN A 368 47.83 -75.92 21.38
CA GLN A 368 47.50 -76.64 22.66
C GLN A 368 48.55 -77.50 23.43
N GLU A 369 48.80 -77.22 24.73
CA GLU A 369 49.16 -78.24 25.78
C GLU A 369 49.10 -77.76 27.27
N SER A 370 49.16 -78.74 28.22
CA SER A 370 49.59 -78.68 29.64
C SER A 370 48.60 -78.49 30.82
N GLN A 371 48.63 -79.43 31.80
CA GLN A 371 47.96 -79.36 33.13
C GLN A 371 48.47 -80.41 34.17
N GLN A 372 48.52 -80.04 35.47
CA GLN A 372 48.49 -80.86 36.73
C GLN A 372 49.65 -81.82 37.15
N ARG A 373 50.10 -81.79 38.45
CA ARG A 373 50.68 -82.97 39.18
C ARG A 373 50.91 -82.90 40.72
N ILE A 374 51.02 -84.10 41.33
CA ILE A 374 51.36 -84.59 42.71
C ILE A 374 52.61 -83.92 43.35
N ALA A 375 52.81 -83.66 44.66
CA ALA A 375 52.03 -83.73 45.93
C ALA A 375 51.78 -85.06 46.71
N ALA A 376 52.72 -85.54 47.57
CA ALA A 376 52.49 -86.56 48.64
C ALA A 376 53.69 -86.75 49.63
N GLU A 377 53.53 -86.71 50.99
CA GLU A 377 54.58 -87.12 51.98
C GLU A 377 54.13 -87.18 53.48
N ARG A 378 54.12 -88.36 54.15
CA ARG A 378 54.03 -88.56 55.64
C ARG A 378 54.38 -90.01 56.11
N ARG A 379 55.15 -90.19 57.21
CA ARG A 379 55.25 -91.34 58.20
C ARG A 379 56.70 -91.68 58.61
N ALA A 380 57.14 -91.49 59.88
CA ALA A 380 58.55 -91.83 60.27
C ALA A 380 58.94 -92.01 61.78
N VAL A 381 58.06 -91.89 62.80
CA VAL A 381 58.50 -91.54 64.18
C VAL A 381 57.98 -92.49 65.28
N GLN A 382 58.66 -93.61 65.61
CA GLN A 382 58.07 -94.59 66.56
C GLN A 382 58.99 -95.42 67.52
N GLU A 383 60.33 -95.32 67.51
CA GLU A 383 61.20 -96.35 68.15
C GLU A 383 61.72 -96.07 69.59
N ALA A 384 61.50 -94.90 70.18
CA ALA A 384 62.36 -94.35 71.26
C ALA A 384 62.14 -94.85 72.72
N LYS A 385 61.61 -96.05 73.00
CA LYS A 385 60.84 -96.29 74.25
C LYS A 385 61.38 -97.21 75.38
N ALA A 386 62.60 -97.75 75.35
CA ALA A 386 62.91 -99.00 76.09
C ALA A 386 64.18 -99.07 76.99
N LYS A 387 64.47 -98.09 77.89
CA LYS A 387 65.74 -98.10 78.70
C LYS A 387 65.75 -97.58 80.16
N LEU A 388 64.64 -97.25 80.83
CA LEU A 388 64.66 -96.41 82.05
C LEU A 388 64.61 -97.13 83.43
N GLU A 389 64.48 -98.46 83.48
CA GLU A 389 63.75 -99.14 84.58
C GLU A 389 64.56 -99.54 85.85
N GLN A 390 65.82 -99.09 86.04
CA GLN A 390 66.79 -99.80 86.89
C GLN A 390 67.33 -99.08 88.16
N LEU A 391 66.76 -97.94 88.60
CA LEU A 391 67.40 -97.05 89.61
C LEU A 391 66.61 -96.79 90.91
N GLN A 392 65.63 -97.61 91.28
CA GLN A 392 64.53 -97.15 92.14
C GLN A 392 64.62 -97.44 93.66
N MET A 393 65.53 -98.32 94.13
CA MET A 393 65.43 -98.93 95.48
C MET A 393 66.01 -98.17 96.69
N VAL A 394 66.76 -97.08 96.53
CA VAL A 394 67.46 -96.42 97.68
C VAL A 394 66.66 -95.23 98.28
N ALA A 395 65.53 -94.87 97.68
CA ALA A 395 64.79 -93.65 98.00
C ALA A 395 63.90 -93.73 99.26
N GLU A 396 63.54 -94.93 99.72
CA GLU A 396 62.36 -95.14 100.58
C GLU A 396 62.55 -94.69 102.04
N GLY A 397 63.73 -94.87 102.62
CA GLY A 397 63.95 -94.63 104.06
C GLY A 397 63.86 -93.17 104.50
N ALA A 398 64.29 -92.23 103.65
CA ALA A 398 64.27 -90.79 103.97
C ALA A 398 62.92 -90.11 103.68
N ALA A 399 61.97 -90.81 103.04
CA ALA A 399 60.69 -90.24 102.65
C ALA A 399 59.70 -90.09 103.82
N SER A 400 59.76 -90.99 104.82
CA SER A 400 58.70 -91.14 105.83
C SER A 400 58.52 -89.91 106.74
N GLU A 401 59.59 -89.33 107.27
CA GLU A 401 59.48 -88.17 108.17
C GLU A 401 59.18 -86.89 107.38
N PHE A 402 59.74 -86.76 106.17
CA PHE A 402 59.46 -85.63 105.28
C PHE A 402 58.01 -85.60 104.79
N SER A 403 57.39 -86.78 104.58
CA SER A 403 55.95 -86.89 104.29
C SER A 403 55.12 -86.19 105.36
N SER A 404 55.23 -86.58 106.64
CA SER A 404 54.29 -86.09 107.67
C SER A 404 54.14 -84.56 107.78
N VAL A 405 55.22 -83.80 107.56
CA VAL A 405 55.19 -82.32 107.53
C VAL A 405 54.74 -81.81 106.15
N ARG A 406 55.25 -82.42 105.07
CA ARG A 406 54.86 -82.09 103.70
C ARG A 406 53.36 -82.27 103.48
N ASP A 407 52.79 -83.39 103.90
CA ASP A 407 51.39 -83.74 103.71
C ASP A 407 50.47 -82.66 104.32
N THR A 408 50.84 -82.05 105.46
CA THR A 408 50.10 -80.93 106.05
C THR A 408 50.26 -79.59 105.32
N ALA A 409 51.38 -79.39 104.61
CA ALA A 409 51.63 -78.19 103.81
C ALA A 409 51.01 -78.31 102.40
N ASP A 410 51.13 -79.48 101.78
CA ASP A 410 50.52 -79.85 100.51
C ASP A 410 48.98 -79.83 100.67
N GLN A 411 48.40 -80.29 101.79
CA GLN A 411 46.94 -80.19 102.03
C GLN A 411 46.45 -78.73 102.13
N LEU A 412 47.20 -77.84 102.79
CA LEU A 412 46.87 -76.40 102.85
C LEU A 412 47.08 -75.69 101.51
N LEU A 413 47.93 -76.22 100.63
CA LEU A 413 48.04 -75.77 99.24
C LEU A 413 46.86 -76.27 98.40
N GLU A 414 46.48 -77.55 98.52
CA GLU A 414 45.28 -78.14 97.90
C GLU A 414 43.99 -77.41 98.31
N ASP A 415 43.88 -76.91 99.55
CA ASP A 415 42.74 -76.08 99.99
C ASP A 415 42.80 -74.63 99.44
N MET A 416 44.00 -74.10 99.21
CA MET A 416 44.22 -72.73 98.71
C MET A 416 44.09 -72.59 97.19
N GLU A 417 44.38 -73.65 96.41
CA GLU A 417 44.28 -73.64 94.95
C GLU A 417 42.83 -73.45 94.43
N PRO A 418 41.81 -74.22 94.85
CA PRO A 418 40.43 -74.04 94.35
C PRO A 418 39.84 -72.68 94.75
N LEU A 419 40.24 -72.12 95.90
CA LEU A 419 39.83 -70.77 96.30
C LEU A 419 40.46 -69.68 95.41
N LYS A 420 41.71 -69.87 94.97
CA LYS A 420 42.36 -68.97 93.98
C LYS A 420 41.77 -69.13 92.59
N GLU A 421 41.48 -70.36 92.16
CA GLU A 421 40.80 -70.61 90.89
C GLU A 421 39.40 -69.99 90.89
N GLU A 422 38.62 -70.14 91.97
CA GLU A 422 37.30 -69.51 92.09
C GLU A 422 37.38 -67.98 92.13
N GLN A 423 38.35 -67.40 92.85
CA GLN A 423 38.59 -65.95 92.81
C GLN A 423 38.92 -65.48 91.38
N LEU A 424 39.87 -66.12 90.68
CA LEU A 424 40.22 -65.78 89.30
C LEU A 424 39.04 -65.98 88.33
N ARG A 425 38.20 -66.99 88.55
CA ARG A 425 36.99 -67.22 87.76
C ARG A 425 35.97 -66.10 87.97
N LEU A 426 35.74 -65.70 89.22
CA LEU A 426 34.82 -64.61 89.56
C LEU A 426 35.32 -63.25 89.06
N GLU A 427 36.63 -62.96 89.16
CA GLU A 427 37.24 -61.75 88.58
C GLU A 427 37.10 -61.72 87.05
N ALA A 428 37.33 -62.86 86.38
CA ALA A 428 37.13 -62.99 84.94
C ALA A 428 35.65 -62.90 84.51
N GLU A 429 34.72 -63.41 85.31
CA GLU A 429 33.28 -63.25 85.12
C GLU A 429 32.86 -61.77 85.30
N CYS A 430 33.32 -61.08 86.35
CA CYS A 430 33.05 -59.66 86.57
C CYS A 430 33.58 -58.79 85.42
N ALA A 431 34.86 -58.95 85.03
CA ALA A 431 35.46 -58.22 83.92
C ALA A 431 34.78 -58.53 82.57
N LYS A 432 34.15 -59.69 82.41
CA LYS A 432 33.31 -60.04 81.26
C LYS A 432 31.95 -59.33 81.32
N PHE A 433 31.30 -59.27 82.48
CA PHE A 433 30.02 -58.56 82.66
C PHE A 433 30.17 -57.04 82.52
N GLU A 434 31.24 -56.42 83.04
CA GLU A 434 31.52 -54.98 82.88
C GLU A 434 31.67 -54.59 81.41
N ARG A 435 32.46 -55.37 80.63
CA ARG A 435 32.61 -55.17 79.18
C ARG A 435 31.26 -55.31 78.46
N LEU A 436 30.42 -56.24 78.90
CA LEU A 436 29.11 -56.49 78.31
C LEU A 436 28.12 -55.36 78.65
N HIS A 437 28.17 -54.83 79.88
CA HIS A 437 27.42 -53.63 80.30
C HIS A 437 27.80 -52.41 79.45
N ALA A 438 29.09 -52.10 79.35
CA ALA A 438 29.57 -50.98 78.53
C ALA A 438 29.19 -51.12 77.04
N VAL A 439 29.17 -52.35 76.49
CA VAL A 439 28.68 -52.59 75.12
C VAL A 439 27.16 -52.41 75.01
N LEU A 440 26.38 -52.75 76.05
CA LEU A 440 24.93 -52.53 76.07
C LEU A 440 24.56 -51.05 76.26
N GLU A 441 25.26 -50.31 77.11
CA GLU A 441 25.06 -48.86 77.28
C GLU A 441 25.36 -48.08 75.99
N ASN A 442 26.49 -48.38 75.33
CA ASN A 442 26.82 -47.76 74.05
C ASN A 442 25.80 -48.11 72.96
N LYS A 443 25.21 -49.31 72.97
CA LYS A 443 24.11 -49.67 72.08
C LYS A 443 22.81 -48.95 72.42
N LEU A 444 22.44 -48.88 73.70
CA LEU A 444 21.25 -48.16 74.15
C LEU A 444 21.31 -46.70 73.69
N LYS A 445 22.43 -46.02 73.98
CA LYS A 445 22.65 -44.64 73.57
C LYS A 445 22.61 -44.46 72.05
N ALA A 446 23.26 -45.33 71.28
CA ALA A 446 23.19 -45.30 69.82
C ALA A 446 21.77 -45.55 69.27
N HIS A 447 20.93 -46.33 69.98
CA HIS A 447 19.51 -46.48 69.66
C HIS A 447 18.69 -45.24 70.04
N GLU A 448 18.97 -44.59 71.18
CA GLU A 448 18.32 -43.34 71.60
C GLU A 448 18.64 -42.18 70.64
N ASP A 449 19.92 -42.01 70.27
CA ASP A 449 20.37 -41.02 69.29
C ASP A 449 19.69 -41.24 67.92
N ASN A 450 19.56 -42.49 67.47
CA ASN A 450 18.89 -42.85 66.22
C ASN A 450 17.36 -42.64 66.29
N VAL A 451 16.71 -43.00 67.41
CA VAL A 451 15.29 -42.70 67.65
C VAL A 451 15.04 -41.19 67.71
N HIS A 452 15.99 -40.39 68.20
CA HIS A 452 15.88 -38.94 68.16
C HIS A 452 16.00 -38.42 66.73
N ALA A 453 16.99 -38.86 65.96
CA ALA A 453 17.17 -38.49 64.56
C ALA A 453 15.96 -38.86 63.68
N MET A 454 15.40 -40.06 63.84
CA MET A 454 14.17 -40.48 63.14
C MET A 454 12.95 -39.62 63.51
N LYS A 455 12.83 -39.18 64.77
CA LYS A 455 11.75 -38.26 65.17
C LYS A 455 11.90 -36.89 64.52
N THR A 456 13.13 -36.39 64.36
CA THR A 456 13.39 -35.13 63.64
C THR A 456 13.02 -35.27 62.16
N GLU A 457 13.49 -36.31 61.47
CA GLU A 457 13.13 -36.51 60.05
C GLU A 457 11.62 -36.70 59.83
N VAL A 458 10.91 -37.34 60.77
CA VAL A 458 9.43 -37.42 60.73
C VAL A 458 8.81 -36.03 60.90
N CYS A 459 9.29 -35.20 61.83
CA CYS A 459 8.81 -33.83 62.02
C CYS A 459 9.01 -32.98 60.77
N ASP A 460 10.23 -32.99 60.21
CA ASP A 460 10.58 -32.26 58.98
C ASP A 460 9.67 -32.68 57.81
N ARG A 461 9.37 -33.99 57.69
CA ARG A 461 8.49 -34.54 56.64
C ARG A 461 7.01 -34.28 56.88
N GLU A 462 6.57 -34.15 58.13
CA GLU A 462 5.21 -33.71 58.46
C GLU A 462 5.01 -32.23 58.15
N GLU A 463 6.02 -31.37 58.36
CA GLU A 463 6.01 -29.97 57.92
C GLU A 463 6.03 -29.83 56.39
N GLU A 464 6.92 -30.52 55.69
CA GLU A 464 6.92 -30.60 54.21
C GLU A 464 5.53 -31.06 53.69
N LEU A 465 4.96 -32.12 54.27
CA LEU A 465 3.66 -32.65 53.88
C LEU A 465 2.53 -31.63 54.10
N GLN A 466 2.52 -30.90 55.22
CA GLN A 466 1.54 -29.85 55.45
C GLN A 466 1.65 -28.73 54.41
N GLU A 467 2.88 -28.29 54.08
CA GLU A 467 3.10 -27.25 53.08
C GLU A 467 2.64 -27.70 51.68
N TYR A 468 2.96 -28.95 51.27
CA TYR A 468 2.50 -29.52 50.01
C TYR A 468 0.98 -29.73 49.97
N VAL A 469 0.33 -30.12 51.07
CA VAL A 469 -1.14 -30.22 51.15
C VAL A 469 -1.78 -28.83 51.00
N GLN A 470 -1.29 -27.80 51.68
CA GLN A 470 -1.80 -26.43 51.53
C GLN A 470 -1.69 -25.94 50.08
N LYS A 471 -0.53 -26.15 49.43
CA LYS A 471 -0.30 -25.83 48.02
C LYS A 471 -1.25 -26.59 47.08
N ALA A 472 -1.54 -27.86 47.36
CA ALA A 472 -2.46 -28.67 46.54
C ALA A 472 -3.92 -28.26 46.72
N THR A 473 -4.38 -28.03 47.96
CA THR A 473 -5.77 -27.64 48.27
C THR A 473 -6.14 -26.27 47.67
N ALA A 474 -5.16 -25.37 47.51
CA ALA A 474 -5.35 -24.09 46.81
C ALA A 474 -5.62 -24.23 45.29
N ILE A 475 -5.26 -25.38 44.68
CA ILE A 475 -5.46 -25.67 43.26
C ILE A 475 -6.73 -26.53 43.03
N SER A 476 -6.96 -27.51 43.90
CA SER A 476 -8.19 -28.32 43.92
C SER A 476 -8.63 -28.57 45.36
N PRO A 477 -9.85 -28.17 45.78
CA PRO A 477 -10.34 -28.43 47.13
C PRO A 477 -10.60 -29.92 47.39
N GLU A 478 -10.79 -30.71 46.34
CA GLU A 478 -11.03 -32.16 46.43
C GLU A 478 -9.75 -32.94 46.11
N ARG A 479 -9.39 -33.87 47.01
CA ARG A 479 -8.14 -34.65 46.93
C ARG A 479 -8.33 -35.86 46.00
N GLN A 480 -7.81 -35.77 44.78
CA GLN A 480 -7.90 -36.86 43.81
C GLN A 480 -7.07 -38.08 44.24
N SER A 481 -7.73 -39.22 44.42
CA SER A 481 -7.12 -40.50 44.77
C SER A 481 -6.45 -41.15 43.54
N GLY A 482 -5.24 -40.73 43.21
CA GLY A 482 -4.46 -41.29 42.11
C GLY A 482 -4.03 -42.74 42.37
N THR A 483 -4.37 -43.65 41.45
CA THR A 483 -3.86 -45.04 41.41
C THR A 483 -2.44 -45.15 40.82
N CYS A 484 -1.88 -44.04 40.33
CA CYS A 484 -0.58 -43.98 39.65
C CYS A 484 0.53 -43.41 40.55
N SER A 485 1.75 -43.90 40.38
CA SER A 485 2.94 -43.37 41.06
C SER A 485 3.23 -41.91 40.64
N ALA A 486 3.70 -41.07 41.57
CA ALA A 486 4.12 -39.70 41.31
C ALA A 486 5.10 -39.59 40.11
N LYS A 487 6.07 -40.52 40.00
CA LYS A 487 7.01 -40.57 38.86
C LYS A 487 6.32 -40.76 37.51
N SER A 488 5.20 -41.48 37.48
CA SER A 488 4.38 -41.62 36.27
C SER A 488 3.71 -40.29 35.91
N ILE A 489 3.13 -39.62 36.90
CA ILE A 489 2.45 -38.33 36.75
C ILE A 489 3.44 -37.25 36.29
N ASP A 490 4.64 -37.16 36.89
CA ASP A 490 5.70 -36.25 36.43
C ASP A 490 6.18 -36.54 35.01
N SER A 491 6.29 -37.83 34.64
CA SER A 491 6.65 -38.21 33.26
C SER A 491 5.58 -37.80 32.24
N GLU A 492 4.30 -37.91 32.62
CA GLU A 492 3.15 -37.53 31.81
C GLU A 492 3.03 -36.00 31.70
N ILE A 493 3.16 -35.27 32.82
CA ILE A 493 3.25 -33.81 32.85
C ILE A 493 4.42 -33.32 31.98
N THR A 494 5.57 -33.99 32.02
CA THR A 494 6.74 -33.64 31.19
C THR A 494 6.51 -33.93 29.71
N CYS A 495 5.82 -35.03 29.38
CA CYS A 495 5.41 -35.38 28.02
C CYS A 495 4.39 -34.37 27.46
N LEU A 496 3.38 -34.01 28.25
CA LEU A 496 2.35 -33.03 27.91
C LEU A 496 2.96 -31.62 27.76
N LYS A 497 3.83 -31.18 28.68
CA LYS A 497 4.58 -29.91 28.54
C LYS A 497 5.46 -29.88 27.30
N LYS A 498 6.13 -31.00 26.94
CA LYS A 498 6.86 -31.11 25.66
C LYS A 498 5.93 -31.01 24.44
N LYS A 499 4.79 -31.71 24.43
CA LYS A 499 3.79 -31.59 23.35
C LYS A 499 3.28 -30.16 23.21
N ILE A 500 2.81 -29.56 24.29
CA ILE A 500 2.32 -28.17 24.33
C ILE A 500 3.38 -27.23 23.76
N LYS A 501 4.62 -27.30 24.25
CA LYS A 501 5.71 -26.43 23.77
C LYS A 501 6.06 -26.63 22.29
N VAL A 502 5.90 -27.83 21.75
CA VAL A 502 6.06 -28.10 20.30
C VAL A 502 4.90 -27.53 19.48
N TYR A 503 3.67 -27.59 19.99
CA TYR A 503 2.51 -26.94 19.35
C TYR A 503 2.63 -25.41 19.41
N GLU A 504 2.98 -24.82 20.55
CA GLU A 504 3.25 -23.38 20.71
C GLU A 504 4.36 -22.91 19.75
N SER A 505 5.45 -23.66 19.65
CA SER A 505 6.58 -23.35 18.75
C SER A 505 6.25 -23.47 17.26
N SER A 506 5.07 -24.01 16.90
CA SER A 506 4.64 -24.19 15.51
C SER A 506 3.35 -23.43 15.15
N HIS A 507 2.55 -23.01 16.14
CA HIS A 507 1.24 -22.37 15.94
C HIS A 507 1.05 -21.06 16.75
N GLY A 508 2.01 -20.68 17.60
CA GLY A 508 1.92 -19.51 18.47
C GLY A 508 1.17 -19.78 19.78
N ASP A 509 0.96 -18.72 20.56
CA ASP A 509 0.12 -18.73 21.76
C ASP A 509 -1.36 -18.90 21.35
N PRO A 510 -2.09 -19.91 21.87
CA PRO A 510 -3.48 -20.15 21.51
C PRO A 510 -4.43 -19.00 21.85
N GLU A 511 -4.18 -18.19 22.89
CA GLU A 511 -5.00 -16.99 23.15
C GLU A 511 -4.77 -15.91 22.09
N GLN A 512 -3.52 -15.71 21.67
CA GLN A 512 -3.17 -14.76 20.62
C GLN A 512 -3.75 -15.21 19.28
N LEU A 513 -3.61 -16.48 18.92
CA LEU A 513 -4.17 -17.07 17.70
C LEU A 513 -5.70 -16.92 17.62
N VAL A 514 -6.42 -17.10 18.74
CA VAL A 514 -7.88 -16.90 18.79
C VAL A 514 -8.26 -15.42 18.66
N ARG A 515 -7.50 -14.49 19.24
CA ARG A 515 -7.71 -13.04 19.08
C ARG A 515 -7.44 -12.60 17.64
N GLU A 516 -6.29 -12.98 17.08
CA GLU A 516 -5.92 -12.71 15.68
C GLU A 516 -6.95 -13.27 14.70
N TYR A 517 -7.44 -14.49 14.92
CA TYR A 517 -8.52 -15.07 14.12
C TYR A 517 -9.82 -14.26 14.24
N ALA A 518 -10.21 -13.83 15.45
CA ALA A 518 -11.41 -13.03 15.66
C ALA A 518 -11.31 -11.64 15.00
N GLU A 519 -10.17 -10.99 15.10
CA GLU A 519 -9.88 -9.70 14.47
C GLU A 519 -9.82 -9.82 12.94
N ALA A 520 -9.12 -10.83 12.41
CA ALA A 520 -9.08 -11.11 10.98
C ALA A 520 -10.47 -11.44 10.41
N LEU A 521 -11.29 -12.19 11.15
CA LEU A 521 -12.68 -12.50 10.78
C LEU A 521 -13.58 -11.26 10.82
N ALA A 522 -13.41 -10.38 11.82
CA ALA A 522 -14.13 -9.10 11.90
C ALA A 522 -13.75 -8.18 10.73
N LEU A 523 -12.45 -8.04 10.44
CA LEU A 523 -11.93 -7.25 9.33
C LEU A 523 -12.37 -7.83 7.98
N PHE A 524 -12.34 -9.17 7.82
CA PHE A 524 -12.87 -9.83 6.62
C PHE A 524 -14.36 -9.56 6.42
N ARG A 525 -15.17 -9.57 7.49
CA ARG A 525 -16.61 -9.26 7.44
C ARG A 525 -16.85 -7.79 7.05
N ASP A 526 -16.11 -6.85 7.63
CA ASP A 526 -16.14 -5.42 7.29
C ASP A 526 -15.80 -5.19 5.81
N LYS A 527 -14.63 -5.67 5.35
CA LYS A 527 -14.19 -5.52 3.96
C LYS A 527 -15.14 -6.22 2.99
N SER A 528 -15.68 -7.38 3.36
CA SER A 528 -16.71 -8.07 2.57
C SER A 528 -18.01 -7.27 2.44
N SER A 529 -18.42 -6.51 3.46
CA SER A 529 -19.57 -5.59 3.31
C SER A 529 -19.22 -4.38 2.46
N GLN A 530 -18.07 -3.75 2.68
CA GLN A 530 -17.61 -2.62 1.86
C GLN A 530 -17.54 -2.98 0.37
N VAL A 531 -17.02 -4.16 0.02
CA VAL A 531 -17.05 -4.68 -1.36
C VAL A 531 -18.47 -4.92 -1.88
N ARG A 532 -19.38 -5.45 -1.04
CA ARG A 532 -20.80 -5.67 -1.39
C ARG A 532 -21.53 -4.36 -1.71
N ASP A 533 -21.28 -3.34 -0.90
CA ASP A 533 -21.95 -2.04 -1.02
C ASP A 533 -21.32 -1.16 -2.12
N LEU A 534 -20.01 -1.30 -2.38
CA LEU A 534 -19.37 -0.77 -3.59
C LEU A 534 -19.91 -1.41 -4.88
N ARG A 535 -20.16 -2.73 -4.90
CA ARG A 535 -20.83 -3.39 -6.05
C ARG A 535 -22.23 -2.81 -6.27
N ARG A 536 -23.06 -2.75 -5.23
CA ARG A 536 -24.40 -2.12 -5.27
C ARG A 536 -24.35 -0.66 -5.76
N PHE A 537 -23.30 0.09 -5.44
CA PHE A 537 -23.09 1.45 -5.91
C PHE A 537 -22.72 1.49 -7.40
N ILE A 538 -21.85 0.60 -7.88
CA ILE A 538 -21.52 0.43 -9.30
C ILE A 538 -22.76 0.02 -10.11
N ASP A 539 -23.58 -0.91 -9.61
CA ASP A 539 -24.83 -1.33 -10.25
C ASP A 539 -25.79 -0.14 -10.42
N ARG A 540 -25.96 0.66 -9.36
CA ARG A 540 -26.78 1.89 -9.39
C ARG A 540 -26.22 2.93 -10.36
N LEU A 541 -24.92 3.17 -10.39
CA LEU A 541 -24.28 4.07 -11.35
C LEU A 541 -24.50 3.59 -12.79
N THR A 542 -24.36 2.28 -13.04
CA THR A 542 -24.56 1.65 -14.35
C THR A 542 -26.00 1.83 -14.84
N ALA A 543 -26.98 1.61 -13.96
CA ALA A 543 -28.39 1.86 -14.25
C ALA A 543 -28.66 3.34 -14.58
N ILE A 544 -28.10 4.27 -13.80
CA ILE A 544 -28.22 5.73 -14.04
C ILE A 544 -27.54 6.14 -15.36
N MET A 545 -26.40 5.54 -15.74
CA MET A 545 -25.76 5.79 -17.04
C MET A 545 -26.62 5.27 -18.19
N SER A 546 -27.18 4.07 -18.07
CA SER A 546 -28.03 3.45 -19.09
C SER A 546 -29.32 4.25 -19.32
N ASP A 547 -29.97 4.68 -18.24
CA ASP A 547 -31.12 5.58 -18.30
C ASP A 547 -30.76 6.94 -18.95
N ARG A 548 -29.68 7.60 -18.51
CA ARG A 548 -29.23 8.87 -19.13
C ARG A 548 -28.95 8.69 -20.62
N GLN A 549 -28.31 7.60 -21.03
CA GLN A 549 -28.04 7.32 -22.44
C GLN A 549 -29.33 7.07 -23.24
N ASN A 550 -30.33 6.43 -22.64
CA ASN A 550 -31.64 6.22 -23.26
C ASN A 550 -32.45 7.52 -23.35
N ARG A 551 -32.47 8.35 -22.30
CA ARG A 551 -33.07 9.69 -22.33
C ARG A 551 -32.40 10.59 -23.37
N TYR A 552 -31.07 10.53 -23.52
CA TYR A 552 -30.35 11.19 -24.61
C TYR A 552 -30.77 10.69 -26.01
N LYS A 553 -30.87 9.36 -26.22
CA LYS A 553 -31.35 8.79 -27.49
C LYS A 553 -32.78 9.25 -27.84
N ILE A 554 -33.67 9.33 -26.84
CA ILE A 554 -35.06 9.81 -27.00
C ILE A 554 -35.07 11.31 -27.34
N MET A 555 -34.33 12.13 -26.60
CA MET A 555 -34.22 13.57 -26.84
C MET A 555 -33.67 13.85 -28.25
N ARG A 556 -32.56 13.21 -28.64
CA ARG A 556 -31.95 13.35 -29.98
C ARG A 556 -32.94 13.03 -31.10
N ARG A 557 -33.67 11.92 -30.99
CA ARG A 557 -34.75 11.55 -31.93
C ARG A 557 -35.88 12.59 -31.97
N SER A 558 -36.31 13.09 -30.81
CA SER A 558 -37.37 14.11 -30.71
C SER A 558 -36.99 15.42 -31.40
N LEU A 559 -35.75 15.89 -31.21
CA LEU A 559 -35.25 17.10 -31.88
C LEU A 559 -35.17 16.92 -33.40
N SER A 560 -34.66 15.78 -33.90
CA SER A 560 -34.64 15.52 -35.34
C SER A 560 -36.02 15.38 -35.98
N VAL A 561 -36.99 14.78 -35.28
CA VAL A 561 -38.41 14.75 -35.73
C VAL A 561 -39.01 16.17 -35.75
N ARG A 562 -38.80 16.98 -34.70
CA ARG A 562 -39.21 18.39 -34.66
C ARG A 562 -38.62 19.18 -35.82
N CYS A 563 -37.31 19.09 -36.04
CA CYS A 563 -36.62 19.80 -37.13
C CYS A 563 -37.21 19.44 -38.49
N LYS A 564 -37.44 18.14 -38.76
CA LYS A 564 -38.05 17.66 -40.00
C LYS A 564 -39.48 18.17 -40.19
N LEU A 565 -40.30 18.20 -39.13
CA LEU A 565 -41.66 18.74 -39.19
C LEU A 565 -41.65 20.25 -39.46
N TYR A 566 -40.84 21.03 -38.74
CA TYR A 566 -40.73 22.48 -38.98
C TYR A 566 -40.20 22.81 -40.38
N PHE A 567 -39.15 22.12 -40.84
CA PHE A 567 -38.62 22.28 -42.20
C PHE A 567 -39.69 22.08 -43.27
N ASN A 568 -40.47 20.98 -43.17
CA ASN A 568 -41.55 20.71 -44.11
C ASN A 568 -42.69 21.74 -44.00
N ASN A 569 -43.07 22.16 -42.79
CA ASN A 569 -44.09 23.20 -42.58
C ASN A 569 -43.70 24.56 -43.19
N PHE A 570 -42.42 24.93 -43.16
CA PHE A 570 -41.91 26.15 -43.79
C PHE A 570 -41.88 26.06 -45.32
N LEU A 571 -41.44 24.92 -45.88
CA LEU A 571 -41.44 24.71 -47.34
C LEU A 571 -42.86 24.67 -47.95
N ILE A 572 -43.85 24.14 -47.23
CA ILE A 572 -45.26 24.11 -47.66
C ILE A 572 -45.81 25.52 -47.94
N LYS A 573 -45.37 26.55 -47.21
CA LYS A 573 -45.78 27.95 -47.47
C LYS A 573 -45.38 28.43 -48.88
N MET A 574 -44.38 27.81 -49.51
CA MET A 574 -43.96 28.08 -50.89
C MET A 574 -44.37 26.99 -51.90
N LYS A 575 -45.27 26.08 -51.53
CA LYS A 575 -45.67 24.90 -52.33
C LYS A 575 -44.51 23.94 -52.66
N CYS A 576 -43.41 24.02 -51.90
CA CYS A 576 -42.24 23.15 -52.05
C CYS A 576 -42.32 21.95 -51.11
N CYS A 577 -41.79 20.80 -51.54
CA CYS A 577 -41.84 19.55 -50.79
C CYS A 577 -40.43 19.07 -50.41
N GLY A 578 -40.05 19.24 -49.15
CA GLY A 578 -38.77 18.79 -48.62
C GLY A 578 -38.80 17.38 -48.02
N THR A 579 -37.63 16.75 -48.00
CA THR A 579 -37.32 15.64 -47.10
C THR A 579 -35.96 15.85 -46.44
N MET A 580 -35.92 15.59 -45.14
CA MET A 580 -34.74 15.67 -44.29
C MET A 580 -34.50 14.31 -43.64
N SER A 581 -33.24 13.87 -43.59
CA SER A 581 -32.81 12.62 -42.95
C SER A 581 -31.57 12.85 -42.10
N PHE A 582 -31.61 12.42 -40.84
CA PHE A 582 -30.49 12.49 -39.90
C PHE A 582 -29.91 11.09 -39.71
N ASP A 583 -28.70 10.85 -40.19
CA ASP A 583 -27.93 9.67 -39.81
C ASP A 583 -27.12 9.98 -38.55
N HIS A 584 -27.62 9.51 -37.42
CA HIS A 584 -27.00 9.71 -36.12
C HIS A 584 -25.90 8.71 -35.76
N ASN A 585 -25.52 7.81 -36.67
CA ASN A 585 -24.42 6.87 -36.53
C ASN A 585 -23.19 7.36 -37.32
N ASN A 586 -23.41 7.88 -38.53
CA ASN A 586 -22.38 8.50 -39.37
C ASN A 586 -22.28 10.02 -39.19
N GLU A 587 -23.08 10.60 -38.29
CA GLU A 587 -23.18 12.05 -38.00
C GLU A 587 -23.49 12.94 -39.22
N THR A 588 -24.17 12.39 -40.23
CA THR A 588 -24.54 13.11 -41.46
C THR A 588 -25.99 13.56 -41.47
N LEU A 589 -26.25 14.62 -42.25
CA LEU A 589 -27.57 15.19 -42.51
C LEU A 589 -27.74 15.33 -44.02
N SER A 590 -28.75 14.65 -44.58
CA SER A 590 -29.16 14.84 -45.97
C SER A 590 -30.47 15.61 -46.05
N ILE A 591 -30.50 16.60 -46.95
CA ILE A 591 -31.63 17.48 -47.21
C ILE A 591 -31.85 17.48 -48.72
N SER A 592 -33.09 17.27 -49.14
CA SER A 592 -33.50 17.38 -50.54
C SER A 592 -34.84 18.10 -50.63
N VAL A 593 -35.01 18.90 -51.69
CA VAL A 593 -36.20 19.73 -51.89
C VAL A 593 -36.69 19.55 -53.32
N ARG A 594 -37.99 19.32 -53.47
CA ARG A 594 -38.71 19.29 -54.76
C ARG A 594 -39.53 20.56 -54.91
N THR A 595 -39.41 21.22 -56.05
CA THR A 595 -40.12 22.45 -56.38
C THR A 595 -41.19 22.18 -57.45
N PRO A 596 -42.34 22.89 -57.43
CA PRO A 596 -43.50 22.54 -58.24
C PRO A 596 -43.21 22.64 -59.74
N GLY A 597 -43.52 21.58 -60.49
CA GLY A 597 -43.28 21.48 -61.94
C GLY A 597 -42.10 20.61 -62.36
N ARG A 598 -41.24 20.16 -61.43
CA ARG A 598 -40.13 19.21 -61.68
C ARG A 598 -40.46 17.75 -61.33
N ASP A 599 -41.74 17.35 -61.39
CA ASP A 599 -42.23 16.05 -60.88
C ASP A 599 -41.71 14.79 -61.61
N ARG A 600 -40.93 14.93 -62.69
CA ARG A 600 -40.34 13.80 -63.43
C ARG A 600 -38.84 13.60 -63.24
N ASP A 601 -38.12 14.57 -62.68
CA ASP A 601 -36.71 14.42 -62.36
C ASP A 601 -36.52 13.97 -60.91
N GLY A 602 -35.55 13.08 -60.70
CA GLY A 602 -35.29 12.46 -59.39
C GLY A 602 -34.91 13.47 -58.29
N VAL A 603 -35.11 13.06 -57.04
CA VAL A 603 -34.86 13.84 -55.81
C VAL A 603 -33.59 14.71 -55.91
N SER A 604 -33.80 16.01 -56.15
CA SER A 604 -32.70 16.96 -56.37
C SER A 604 -31.97 17.31 -55.07
N ASP A 605 -30.65 17.09 -55.08
CA ASP A 605 -29.71 17.71 -54.13
C ASP A 605 -29.81 19.24 -54.25
N LEU A 606 -29.54 19.96 -53.15
CA LEU A 606 -29.61 21.42 -53.04
C LEU A 606 -28.70 22.16 -54.05
N ARG A 607 -27.77 21.43 -54.67
CA ARG A 607 -26.85 21.90 -55.73
C ARG A 607 -27.51 22.06 -57.11
N LEU A 608 -28.69 21.46 -57.34
CA LEU A 608 -29.42 21.45 -58.62
C LEU A 608 -30.63 22.40 -58.65
N LEU A 609 -30.81 23.18 -57.58
CA LEU A 609 -31.82 24.24 -57.45
C LEU A 609 -31.29 25.56 -58.02
N SER A 610 -32.20 26.47 -58.41
CA SER A 610 -31.82 27.86 -58.72
C SER A 610 -31.28 28.60 -57.48
N GLY A 611 -30.59 29.73 -57.68
CA GLY A 611 -30.04 30.53 -56.58
C GLY A 611 -31.11 30.96 -55.56
N GLY A 612 -32.29 31.35 -56.03
CA GLY A 612 -33.43 31.71 -55.18
C GLY A 612 -33.99 30.53 -54.39
N GLU A 613 -34.30 29.41 -55.07
CA GLU A 613 -34.82 28.18 -54.43
C GLU A 613 -33.83 27.60 -53.41
N ARG A 614 -32.52 27.63 -53.70
CA ARG A 614 -31.46 27.18 -52.79
C ARG A 614 -31.39 28.08 -51.56
N SER A 615 -31.43 29.40 -51.74
CA SER A 615 -31.38 30.37 -50.63
C SER A 615 -32.62 30.26 -49.75
N PHE A 616 -33.81 30.14 -50.35
CA PHE A 616 -35.07 29.91 -49.64
C PHE A 616 -35.04 28.60 -48.82
N SER A 617 -34.54 27.52 -49.42
CA SER A 617 -34.37 26.23 -48.75
C SER A 617 -33.40 26.31 -47.57
N THR A 618 -32.31 27.08 -47.69
CA THR A 618 -31.35 27.33 -46.61
C THR A 618 -31.98 28.14 -45.47
N VAL A 619 -32.78 29.18 -45.75
CA VAL A 619 -33.51 29.92 -44.71
C VAL A 619 -34.53 29.03 -44.00
N CYS A 620 -35.32 28.22 -44.73
CA CYS A 620 -36.21 27.24 -44.13
C CYS A 620 -35.48 26.23 -43.23
N PHE A 621 -34.27 25.81 -43.61
CA PHE A 621 -33.43 24.95 -42.79
C PHE A 621 -32.97 25.65 -41.51
N MET A 622 -32.42 26.87 -41.59
CA MET A 622 -31.98 27.65 -40.43
C MET A 622 -33.13 27.90 -39.45
N LEU A 623 -34.33 28.22 -39.96
CA LEU A 623 -35.54 28.38 -39.14
C LEU A 623 -35.96 27.07 -38.46
N SER A 624 -35.81 25.91 -39.14
CA SER A 624 -36.12 24.61 -38.53
C SER A 624 -35.13 24.21 -37.42
N LEU A 625 -33.85 24.61 -37.53
CA LEU A 625 -32.85 24.48 -36.47
C LEU A 625 -33.14 25.43 -35.31
N TRP A 626 -33.60 26.65 -35.59
CA TRP A 626 -33.98 27.63 -34.58
C TRP A 626 -35.11 27.13 -33.68
N GLU A 627 -36.09 26.39 -34.21
CA GLU A 627 -37.17 25.76 -33.42
C GLU A 627 -36.73 24.54 -32.58
N ILE A 628 -35.47 24.11 -32.67
CA ILE A 628 -34.89 23.06 -31.80
C ILE A 628 -33.67 23.53 -31.00
N THR A 629 -33.30 24.81 -31.09
CA THR A 629 -32.15 25.40 -30.38
C THR A 629 -32.57 26.54 -29.44
N GLU A 630 -31.96 26.56 -28.26
CA GLU A 630 -32.18 27.61 -27.27
C GLU A 630 -31.02 28.60 -27.31
N SER A 631 -31.31 29.81 -27.77
CA SER A 631 -30.41 30.97 -27.77
C SER A 631 -31.25 32.23 -27.57
N PRO A 632 -30.81 33.18 -26.71
CA PRO A 632 -31.48 34.46 -26.52
C PRO A 632 -31.26 35.42 -27.69
N PHE A 633 -30.18 35.24 -28.47
CA PHE A 633 -29.85 36.03 -29.65
C PHE A 633 -29.81 35.17 -30.90
N ARG A 634 -30.30 35.69 -32.02
CA ARG A 634 -30.22 35.06 -33.35
C ARG A 634 -29.88 36.12 -34.39
N CYS A 635 -28.86 35.84 -35.19
CA CYS A 635 -28.41 36.72 -36.26
C CYS A 635 -28.47 35.98 -37.60
N LEU A 636 -28.87 36.68 -38.67
CA LEU A 636 -28.59 36.28 -40.05
C LEU A 636 -27.99 37.47 -40.80
N ASP A 637 -27.07 37.16 -41.71
CA ASP A 637 -26.39 38.09 -42.60
C ASP A 637 -26.55 37.64 -44.05
N GLU A 638 -26.60 38.59 -44.98
CA GLU A 638 -26.80 38.43 -46.43
C GLU A 638 -27.91 37.45 -46.88
N PHE A 639 -28.87 37.14 -46.00
CA PHE A 639 -29.79 35.99 -46.13
C PHE A 639 -30.73 36.04 -47.35
N ASP A 640 -30.85 37.21 -47.99
CA ASP A 640 -31.78 37.52 -49.07
C ASP A 640 -31.10 38.03 -50.35
N VAL A 641 -29.77 38.07 -50.39
CA VAL A 641 -28.97 38.62 -51.53
C VAL A 641 -29.18 37.86 -52.84
N TYR A 642 -29.34 36.53 -52.75
CA TYR A 642 -29.51 35.65 -53.92
C TYR A 642 -30.98 35.27 -54.18
N MET A 643 -31.94 35.99 -53.59
CA MET A 643 -33.37 35.77 -53.80
C MET A 643 -33.96 36.77 -54.79
N ASP A 644 -34.89 36.33 -55.64
CA ASP A 644 -35.79 37.24 -56.34
C ASP A 644 -36.79 37.90 -55.38
N MET A 645 -37.47 38.95 -55.86
CA MET A 645 -38.40 39.75 -55.06
C MET A 645 -39.62 38.98 -54.53
N HIS A 646 -39.99 37.83 -55.12
CA HIS A 646 -41.10 37.01 -54.66
C HIS A 646 -40.66 36.10 -53.49
N ASN A 647 -39.57 35.35 -53.69
CA ASN A 647 -38.94 34.53 -52.67
C ASN A 647 -38.49 35.37 -51.46
N ARG A 648 -37.84 36.52 -51.71
CA ARG A 648 -37.44 37.51 -50.68
C ARG A 648 -38.59 37.90 -49.76
N ARG A 649 -39.74 38.26 -50.33
CA ARG A 649 -40.91 38.72 -49.56
C ARG A 649 -41.41 37.64 -48.63
N ILE A 650 -41.59 36.42 -49.12
CA ILE A 650 -42.17 35.33 -48.32
C ILE A 650 -41.17 34.80 -47.28
N CYS A 651 -39.86 34.90 -47.53
CA CYS A 651 -38.83 34.72 -46.50
C CYS A 651 -38.91 35.79 -45.40
N LEU A 652 -39.05 37.07 -45.74
CA LEU A 652 -39.20 38.16 -44.77
C LEU A 652 -40.46 37.99 -43.92
N ASP A 653 -41.61 37.74 -44.55
CA ASP A 653 -42.88 37.51 -43.86
C ASP A 653 -42.76 36.34 -42.85
N LEU A 654 -42.08 35.25 -43.24
CA LEU A 654 -41.84 34.09 -42.37
C LEU A 654 -40.86 34.38 -41.21
N LEU A 655 -39.80 35.15 -41.44
CA LEU A 655 -38.84 35.57 -40.41
C LEU A 655 -39.51 36.46 -39.37
N LEU A 656 -40.37 37.39 -39.81
CA LEU A 656 -41.16 38.26 -38.92
C LEU A 656 -42.14 37.44 -38.07
N GLU A 657 -42.93 36.55 -38.70
CA GLU A 657 -43.90 35.69 -38.01
C GLU A 657 -43.24 34.82 -36.92
N LEU A 658 -42.03 34.31 -37.17
CA LEU A 658 -41.27 33.54 -36.18
C LEU A 658 -40.66 34.41 -35.08
N SER A 659 -40.30 35.66 -35.36
CA SER A 659 -39.83 36.60 -34.35
C SER A 659 -40.94 37.04 -33.38
N GLU A 660 -42.14 37.31 -33.90
CA GLU A 660 -43.32 37.68 -33.12
C GLU A 660 -43.77 36.55 -32.17
N ARG A 661 -43.78 35.30 -32.67
CA ARG A 661 -44.04 34.10 -31.86
C ARG A 661 -43.05 33.91 -30.70
N GLN A 662 -41.86 34.51 -30.75
CA GLN A 662 -40.74 34.25 -29.82
C GLN A 662 -40.23 35.52 -29.12
N HIS A 663 -41.16 36.32 -28.61
CA HIS A 663 -40.98 37.56 -27.82
C HIS A 663 -39.93 37.55 -26.68
N LEU A 664 -39.41 36.39 -26.25
CA LEU A 664 -38.31 36.27 -25.28
C LEU A 664 -36.90 36.18 -25.93
N ARG A 665 -36.79 36.37 -27.25
CA ARG A 665 -35.54 36.28 -28.02
C ARG A 665 -35.34 37.51 -28.88
N GLN A 666 -34.10 37.97 -29.03
CA GLN A 666 -33.73 39.05 -29.93
C GLN A 666 -33.27 38.49 -31.28
N PHE A 667 -33.81 39.07 -32.36
CA PHE A 667 -33.47 38.75 -33.73
C PHE A 667 -32.74 39.93 -34.36
N ILE A 668 -31.69 39.65 -35.13
CA ILE A 668 -30.89 40.62 -35.86
C ILE A 668 -30.79 40.13 -37.31
N PHE A 669 -31.21 40.97 -38.25
CA PHE A 669 -31.18 40.66 -39.68
C PHE A 669 -30.36 41.74 -40.38
N ILE A 670 -29.30 41.34 -41.05
CA ILE A 670 -28.45 42.21 -41.87
C ILE A 670 -28.75 41.88 -43.34
N THR A 671 -28.99 42.92 -44.13
CA THR A 671 -29.22 42.81 -45.58
C THR A 671 -28.69 44.09 -46.27
N PRO A 672 -28.02 43.96 -47.43
CA PRO A 672 -27.62 45.11 -48.25
C PRO A 672 -28.77 45.59 -49.17
N LEU A 673 -29.96 44.98 -49.08
CA LEU A 673 -31.09 45.24 -49.97
C LEU A 673 -32.22 45.99 -49.25
N ASN A 674 -32.92 46.86 -49.99
CA ASN A 674 -33.87 47.82 -49.44
C ASN A 674 -34.98 47.20 -48.57
N THR A 675 -35.23 47.83 -47.41
CA THR A 675 -36.16 47.42 -46.35
C THR A 675 -37.44 48.27 -46.28
N SER A 676 -37.66 49.19 -47.23
CA SER A 676 -38.78 50.17 -47.19
C SER A 676 -40.19 49.54 -47.21
N ASN A 677 -40.29 48.26 -47.62
CA ASN A 677 -41.54 47.49 -47.69
C ASN A 677 -41.88 46.73 -46.38
N LEU A 678 -41.08 46.88 -45.31
CA LEU A 678 -41.34 46.22 -44.03
C LEU A 678 -42.49 46.89 -43.24
N PRO A 679 -43.29 46.11 -42.48
CA PRO A 679 -44.35 46.67 -41.64
C PRO A 679 -43.79 47.52 -40.49
N ARG A 680 -44.43 48.66 -40.22
CA ARG A 680 -44.08 49.51 -39.07
C ARG A 680 -44.66 48.93 -37.79
N SER A 681 -43.82 48.29 -36.98
CA SER A 681 -44.18 47.70 -35.68
C SER A 681 -43.23 48.20 -34.58
N PRO A 682 -43.70 48.45 -33.33
CA PRO A 682 -42.82 48.83 -32.22
C PRO A 682 -41.81 47.74 -31.83
N LEU A 683 -42.01 46.50 -32.29
CA LEU A 683 -41.08 45.39 -32.10
C LEU A 683 -39.94 45.36 -33.13
N ILE A 684 -40.03 46.15 -34.21
CA ILE A 684 -39.07 46.19 -35.31
C ILE A 684 -38.30 47.50 -35.26
N ARG A 685 -36.96 47.42 -35.18
CA ARG A 685 -36.07 48.58 -35.28
C ARG A 685 -35.11 48.42 -36.44
N ILE A 686 -35.24 49.27 -37.45
CA ILE A 686 -34.37 49.32 -38.62
C ILE A 686 -33.21 50.27 -38.32
N HIS A 687 -31.98 49.81 -38.53
CA HIS A 687 -30.76 50.61 -38.47
C HIS A 687 -30.15 50.67 -39.87
N HIS A 688 -30.17 51.84 -40.51
CA HIS A 688 -29.47 52.07 -41.77
C HIS A 688 -28.00 52.38 -41.45
N LEU A 689 -27.07 51.60 -42.02
CA LEU A 689 -25.65 51.95 -42.00
C LEU A 689 -25.38 53.06 -43.04
N TRP A 690 -24.26 53.77 -42.90
CA TRP A 690 -23.87 54.75 -43.92
C TRP A 690 -23.29 54.02 -45.13
N ASP A 691 -23.50 54.54 -46.33
CA ASP A 691 -22.88 53.98 -47.53
C ASP A 691 -21.35 54.01 -47.38
N PRO A 692 -20.63 52.93 -47.73
CA PRO A 692 -19.17 52.89 -47.58
C PRO A 692 -18.53 53.93 -48.50
N GLU A 693 -17.62 54.73 -47.94
CA GLU A 693 -16.84 55.72 -48.69
C GLU A 693 -16.02 55.02 -49.78
N ARG A 694 -16.51 55.09 -51.02
CA ARG A 694 -15.78 54.63 -52.19
C ARG A 694 -14.88 55.77 -52.66
N ASP A 695 -13.58 55.61 -52.52
CA ASP A 695 -12.58 56.51 -53.09
C ASP A 695 -12.84 56.71 -54.60
N LYS A 696 -13.36 57.90 -54.96
CA LYS A 696 -13.50 58.37 -56.36
C LYS A 696 -12.14 58.79 -56.94
N THR A 697 -11.13 57.94 -56.85
CA THR A 697 -9.81 58.23 -57.46
C THR A 697 -9.88 58.13 -58.98
N GLY A 698 -9.86 59.28 -59.67
CA GLY A 698 -9.47 59.37 -61.09
C GLY A 698 -10.57 59.62 -62.12
N ALA A 699 -11.39 60.66 -61.96
CA ALA A 699 -12.25 61.17 -63.06
C ALA A 699 -12.60 62.67 -62.99
N GLU A 700 -12.98 63.19 -61.82
CA GLU A 700 -13.69 64.48 -61.71
C GLU A 700 -12.77 65.69 -61.42
N ASP A 701 -11.51 65.47 -61.07
CA ASP A 701 -10.60 66.51 -60.51
C ASP A 701 -9.89 67.40 -61.56
N GLU A 702 -10.02 67.07 -62.87
CA GLU A 702 -9.30 67.77 -63.94
C GLU A 702 -10.06 69.00 -64.49
N GLN A 703 -11.39 69.09 -64.28
CA GLN A 703 -12.20 70.20 -64.82
C GLN A 703 -12.29 71.42 -63.89
N LEU A 704 -12.06 71.27 -62.58
CA LEU A 704 -12.26 72.33 -61.58
C LEU A 704 -11.06 73.28 -61.38
N ARG A 705 -9.89 72.99 -61.97
CA ARG A 705 -8.66 73.78 -61.76
C ARG A 705 -8.52 75.05 -62.62
N LEU A 706 -9.46 75.35 -63.51
CA LEU A 706 -9.31 76.43 -64.51
C LEU A 706 -10.16 77.70 -64.28
N GLN A 707 -11.04 77.76 -63.28
CA GLN A 707 -11.89 78.95 -63.04
C GLN A 707 -12.07 79.32 -61.56
N THR A 708 -11.16 80.12 -61.02
CA THR A 708 -11.49 81.42 -60.35
C THR A 708 -10.21 82.18 -59.95
N PRO A 709 -10.18 83.52 -60.05
CA PRO A 709 -9.06 84.34 -59.60
C PRO A 709 -9.12 84.66 -58.09
N ARG A 710 -7.96 84.92 -57.49
CA ARG A 710 -7.81 85.27 -56.06
C ARG A 710 -8.55 86.56 -55.68
N ARG A 711 -9.24 86.55 -54.54
CA ARG A 711 -9.10 87.57 -53.50
C ARG A 711 -9.35 86.98 -52.13
#